data_AF-A0A8C1YMQ3-F1
#
_entry.id   AF-A0A8C1YMQ3-F1
#
_cell.length_a   1.000
_cell.length_b   1.000
_cell.length_c   1.000
_cell.angle_alpha   90.00
_cell.angle_beta   90.00
_cell.angle_gamma   90.00
#
_symmetry.space_group_name_H-M   'P 1'
#
loop_
_entity.id
_entity.type
_entity.pdbx_description
1 polymer ?
#
loop_
_entity_poly.entity_id
_entity_poly.type
_entity_poly.pdbx_seq_one_letter_code
_entity_poly.pdbx_strand_id
1 'polypeptide(L)'
;MEETNREAVATAVQRVAGMLQRSDQLDKVEQYRRREARKKASVEARLKAAIQSQLDGVQTGLRQLHKALCDVKDIQNSLADVSKDWRQSINTIESLKDVKDAVVQHSQLASAVENLKNIFSVPEIVRETHDLIEQGELLQAHRKLMDLECSRDDLMYEQYRMDSKNVHDMNLIRSYFGQVQGLSEELSKQLWMVLQRAMVTVRRDPTMLVSVVRIIEREEKIDRKMLDRKKQTGFIPPGRPKCWKNRMNEFLEGTVSARIESTQSETRESDKMWLVRLLEITRKYVLDDLTVVKNLMVQCFPPHYNTFQVFFDLYHKSVSARVQELAAEDLEANEIVSLLTWVLNTYKSVEMMAHPDLQPECDVKQLEPLLPEHVVDDLLGKYLKTFTSNITGWLRKALETDKKDWQKETEPEADQDGYYQTTLPAIVFQVQPLIFLYFLLRCLNRICRWRLVIIGKDEEHMKDRQHPQCYVQYMIAIINNCQTFKESINSLKRKYSQSAEATQNDATIDKLLNEVAREGCQFLLDEVFLDLEHHLNDLLTRKWLTGSHAVDTICVTVEDYFNDFAKIKKPNNQEMTSEAHRRVVVEYLKAIMQKRISFKNADERKDGADRMIKEADQFKFLFRKLSAGEDTDRLCDSIAAIAEVFKLTDPALLYLEVSTLVSKYPDIREEHIVALLAVRGDASREMRQMIIETLNQNKPSSSTVSQPIFRDITVPSNTMTAMTSMAVPKLLK
;
A
#
# COMPACT_ATOMS: atom_id res chain seq x y z
N MET A 1 -22.46 51.31 53.39
CA MET A 1 -23.71 50.81 54.04
C MET A 1 -24.91 51.70 53.72
N GLU A 2 -24.79 53.03 53.71
CA GLU A 2 -25.92 53.93 53.41
C GLU A 2 -26.44 53.81 51.97
N GLU A 3 -25.55 53.69 51.00
CA GLU A 3 -25.90 53.59 49.57
C GLU A 3 -26.62 52.28 49.23
N THR A 4 -26.11 51.14 49.72
CA THR A 4 -26.76 49.82 49.61
C THR A 4 -28.11 49.77 50.32
N ASN A 5 -28.27 50.52 51.41
CA ASN A 5 -29.55 50.60 52.11
C ASN A 5 -30.56 51.43 51.31
N ARG A 6 -30.12 52.52 50.65
CA ARG A 6 -30.98 53.30 49.74
C ARG A 6 -31.43 52.48 48.53
N GLU A 7 -30.53 51.71 47.91
CA GLU A 7 -30.89 50.82 46.79
C GLU A 7 -31.86 49.71 47.21
N ALA A 8 -31.63 49.08 48.37
CA ALA A 8 -32.53 48.06 48.91
C ALA A 8 -33.92 48.63 49.21
N VAL A 9 -34.01 49.84 49.76
CA VAL A 9 -35.28 50.55 49.98
C VAL A 9 -35.95 50.89 48.65
N ALA A 10 -35.24 51.44 47.67
CA ALA A 10 -35.80 51.75 46.35
C ALA A 10 -36.36 50.50 45.65
N THR A 11 -35.63 49.39 45.72
CA THR A 11 -36.06 48.09 45.16
C THR A 11 -37.28 47.53 45.90
N ALA A 12 -37.30 47.63 47.24
CA ALA A 12 -38.44 47.22 48.04
C ALA A 12 -39.70 48.05 47.72
N VAL A 13 -39.55 49.36 47.54
CA VAL A 13 -40.63 50.28 47.15
C VAL A 13 -41.18 49.90 45.77
N GLN A 14 -40.32 49.69 44.76
CA GLN A 14 -40.76 49.22 43.43
C GLN A 14 -41.50 47.88 43.50
N ARG A 15 -41.00 46.96 44.33
CA ARG A 15 -41.62 45.64 44.52
C ARG A 15 -43.00 45.74 45.16
N VAL A 16 -43.17 46.58 46.18
CA VAL A 16 -44.46 46.81 46.84
C VAL A 16 -45.43 47.52 45.89
N ALA A 17 -44.96 48.51 45.13
CA ALA A 17 -45.76 49.19 44.11
C ALA A 17 -46.27 48.22 43.02
N GLY A 18 -45.45 47.25 42.61
CA GLY A 18 -45.86 46.20 41.67
C GLY A 18 -46.88 45.21 42.24
N MET A 19 -46.98 45.07 43.57
CA MET A 19 -47.92 44.15 44.24
C MET A 19 -49.30 44.74 44.51
N LEU A 20 -49.46 46.07 44.45
CA LEU A 20 -50.68 46.79 44.84
C LEU A 20 -51.13 47.77 43.74
N GLN A 21 -51.38 47.26 42.53
CA GLN A 21 -51.73 48.11 41.38
C GLN A 21 -53.23 48.42 41.26
N ARG A 22 -54.11 47.67 41.95
CA ARG A 22 -55.57 47.83 41.91
C ARG A 22 -56.17 47.87 43.32
N SER A 23 -57.29 48.59 43.49
CA SER A 23 -57.91 48.86 44.80
C SER A 23 -58.36 47.60 45.55
N ASP A 24 -58.78 46.55 44.84
CA ASP A 24 -59.22 45.26 45.40
C ASP A 24 -58.06 44.44 46.01
N GLN A 25 -56.81 44.82 45.73
CA GLN A 25 -55.63 44.13 46.26
C GLN A 25 -55.20 44.65 47.64
N LEU A 26 -55.77 45.75 48.11
CA LEU A 26 -55.52 46.30 49.45
C LEU A 26 -55.98 45.35 50.57
N ASP A 27 -57.04 44.56 50.33
CA ASP A 27 -57.52 43.54 51.29
C ASP A 27 -56.47 42.45 51.56
N LYS A 28 -55.51 42.25 50.64
CA LYS A 28 -54.43 41.26 50.76
C LYS A 28 -53.17 41.81 51.43
N VAL A 29 -53.11 43.11 51.76
CA VAL A 29 -51.94 43.75 52.38
C VAL A 29 -51.55 43.09 53.70
N GLU A 30 -52.53 42.73 54.53
CA GLU A 30 -52.30 42.05 55.81
C GLU A 30 -51.63 40.68 55.59
N GLN A 31 -52.03 39.96 54.53
CA GLN A 31 -51.42 38.70 54.14
C GLN A 31 -49.98 38.89 53.63
N TYR A 32 -49.73 39.91 52.80
CA TYR A 32 -48.38 40.24 52.31
C TYR A 32 -47.46 40.71 53.44
N ARG A 33 -47.96 41.52 54.39
CA ARG A 33 -47.22 41.94 55.58
C ARG A 33 -46.82 40.74 56.44
N ARG A 34 -47.75 39.79 56.68
CA ARG A 34 -47.43 38.53 57.38
C ARG A 34 -46.41 37.70 56.62
N ARG A 35 -46.47 37.66 55.28
CA ARG A 35 -45.50 36.93 54.44
C ARG A 35 -44.10 37.56 54.51
N GLU A 36 -43.98 38.87 54.40
CA GLU A 36 -42.68 39.56 54.50
C GLU A 36 -42.14 39.55 55.93
N ALA A 37 -42.99 39.63 56.96
CA ALA A 37 -42.58 39.43 58.35
C ALA A 37 -42.01 38.03 58.59
N ARG A 38 -42.64 36.97 58.03
CA ARG A 38 -42.09 35.59 58.09
C ARG A 38 -40.77 35.48 57.34
N LYS A 39 -40.64 36.10 56.16
CA LYS A 39 -39.37 36.11 55.41
C LYS A 39 -38.27 36.83 56.17
N LYS A 40 -38.57 38.00 56.76
CA LYS A 40 -37.64 38.75 57.61
C LYS A 40 -37.20 37.90 58.80
N ALA A 41 -38.13 37.30 59.54
CA ALA A 41 -37.80 36.42 60.66
C ALA A 41 -36.95 35.21 60.23
N SER A 42 -37.23 34.61 59.06
CA SER A 42 -36.43 33.52 58.50
C SER A 42 -35.01 33.96 58.11
N VAL A 43 -34.87 35.14 57.51
CA VAL A 43 -33.56 35.70 57.15
C VAL A 43 -32.78 36.07 58.41
N GLU A 44 -33.41 36.73 59.39
CA GLU A 44 -32.78 37.07 60.67
C GLU A 44 -32.36 35.82 61.45
N ALA A 45 -33.18 34.77 61.46
CA ALA A 45 -32.82 33.49 62.09
C ALA A 45 -31.61 32.84 61.40
N ARG A 46 -31.59 32.82 60.05
CA ARG A 46 -30.45 32.32 59.27
C ARG A 46 -29.19 33.15 59.50
N LEU A 47 -29.33 34.47 59.58
CA LEU A 47 -28.21 35.38 59.75
C LEU A 47 -27.65 35.29 61.18
N LYS A 48 -28.50 35.15 62.20
CA LYS A 48 -28.08 34.84 63.58
C LYS A 48 -27.38 33.49 63.66
N ALA A 49 -27.92 32.44 63.04
CA ALA A 49 -27.28 31.13 63.01
C ALA A 49 -25.92 31.16 62.30
N ALA A 50 -25.82 31.90 61.18
CA ALA A 50 -24.56 32.06 60.45
C ALA A 50 -23.53 32.86 61.25
N ILE A 51 -23.92 33.98 61.87
CA ILE A 51 -23.03 34.77 62.74
C ILE A 51 -22.58 33.94 63.94
N GLN A 52 -23.49 33.22 64.60
CA GLN A 52 -23.16 32.37 65.73
C GLN A 52 -22.16 31.27 65.32
N SER A 53 -22.40 30.61 64.19
CA SER A 53 -21.49 29.59 63.65
C SER A 53 -20.10 30.16 63.32
N GLN A 54 -20.03 31.37 62.75
CA GLN A 54 -18.74 32.03 62.47
C GLN A 54 -18.05 32.45 63.77
N LEU A 55 -18.79 32.97 64.75
CA LEU A 55 -18.25 33.37 66.04
C LEU A 55 -17.72 32.16 66.83
N ASP A 56 -18.49 31.07 66.87
CA ASP A 56 -18.10 29.81 67.50
C ASP A 56 -16.89 29.19 66.79
N GLY A 57 -16.84 29.27 65.45
CA GLY A 57 -15.70 28.86 64.64
C GLY A 57 -14.43 29.65 64.96
N VAL A 58 -14.52 30.98 65.01
CA VAL A 58 -13.40 31.86 65.37
C VAL A 58 -12.97 31.61 66.80
N GLN A 59 -13.90 31.52 67.75
CA GLN A 59 -13.58 31.28 69.16
C GLN A 59 -12.92 29.92 69.37
N THR A 60 -13.40 28.88 68.68
CA THR A 60 -12.79 27.55 68.70
C THR A 60 -11.40 27.58 68.09
N GLY A 61 -11.23 28.22 66.92
CA GLY A 61 -9.93 28.39 66.29
C GLY A 61 -8.93 29.12 67.18
N LEU A 62 -9.36 30.20 67.86
CA LEU A 62 -8.50 30.99 68.74
C LEU A 62 -8.10 30.20 70.00
N ARG A 63 -9.03 29.43 70.60
CA ARG A 63 -8.71 28.51 71.70
C ARG A 63 -7.73 27.42 71.26
N GLN A 64 -7.93 26.82 70.08
CA GLN A 64 -7.04 25.80 69.55
C GLN A 64 -5.64 26.36 69.27
N LEU A 65 -5.55 27.57 68.72
CA LEU A 65 -4.28 28.22 68.42
C LEU A 65 -3.53 28.61 69.69
N HIS A 66 -4.24 29.09 70.70
CA HIS A 66 -3.66 29.35 72.01
C HIS A 66 -3.17 28.07 72.69
N LYS A 67 -3.96 26.99 72.64
CA LYS A 67 -3.56 25.67 73.14
C LYS A 67 -2.32 25.14 72.41
N ALA A 68 -2.30 25.20 71.08
CA ALA A 68 -1.14 24.78 70.29
C ALA A 68 0.13 25.59 70.64
N LEU A 69 -0.01 26.88 70.92
CA LEU A 69 1.11 27.72 71.34
C LEU A 69 1.64 27.31 72.73
N CYS A 70 0.76 26.99 73.67
CA CYS A 70 1.14 26.42 74.97
C CYS A 70 1.83 25.06 74.79
N ASP A 71 1.21 24.14 74.04
CA ASP A 71 1.75 22.80 73.78
C ASP A 71 3.15 22.89 73.13
N VAL A 72 3.37 23.80 72.18
CA VAL A 72 4.69 24.02 71.57
C VAL A 72 5.72 24.53 72.58
N LYS A 73 5.33 25.44 73.48
CA LYS A 73 6.21 25.92 74.55
C LYS A 73 6.58 24.79 75.52
N ASP A 74 5.60 23.97 75.89
CA ASP A 74 5.81 22.84 76.78
C ASP A 74 6.72 21.79 76.12
N ILE A 75 6.55 21.53 74.82
CA ILE A 75 7.44 20.66 74.05
C ILE A 75 8.86 21.24 73.98
N GLN A 76 9.01 22.55 73.75
CA GLN A 76 10.33 23.20 73.71
C GLN A 76 11.07 23.10 75.05
N ASN A 77 10.36 23.34 76.16
CA ASN A 77 10.92 23.19 77.50
C ASN A 77 11.28 21.72 77.77
N SER A 78 10.38 20.80 77.47
CA SER A 78 10.63 19.35 77.61
C SER A 78 11.83 18.89 76.78
N LEU A 79 12.01 19.42 75.56
CA LEU A 79 13.15 19.10 74.70
C LEU A 79 14.46 19.71 75.23
N ALA A 80 14.40 20.90 75.83
CA ALA A 80 15.54 21.51 76.49
C ALA A 80 15.97 20.70 77.73
N ASP A 81 15.00 20.23 78.52
CA ASP A 81 15.23 19.35 79.66
C ASP A 81 15.83 18.01 79.21
N VAL A 82 15.25 17.35 78.20
CA VAL A 82 15.81 16.12 77.61
C VAL A 82 17.24 16.36 77.08
N SER A 83 17.51 17.50 76.43
CA SER A 83 18.86 17.81 75.95
C SER A 83 19.85 17.98 77.10
N LYS A 84 19.42 18.63 78.19
CA LYS A 84 20.21 18.80 79.41
C LYS A 84 20.47 17.45 80.09
N ASP A 85 19.43 16.64 80.26
CA ASP A 85 19.52 15.30 80.84
C ASP A 85 20.38 14.39 79.99
N TRP A 86 20.32 14.49 78.65
CA TRP A 86 21.20 13.75 77.74
C TRP A 86 22.67 14.16 77.90
N ARG A 87 22.95 15.47 78.01
CA ARG A 87 24.31 15.97 78.26
C ARG A 87 24.85 15.52 79.62
N GLN A 88 24.01 15.50 80.66
CA GLN A 88 24.38 14.95 81.96
C GLN A 88 24.56 13.43 81.88
N SER A 89 23.72 12.76 81.10
CA SER A 89 23.78 11.31 80.87
C SER A 89 25.08 10.88 80.20
N ILE A 90 25.64 11.70 79.30
CA ILE A 90 26.95 11.45 78.66
C ILE A 90 28.07 11.31 79.70
N ASN A 91 28.09 12.16 80.74
CA ASN A 91 29.08 12.06 81.82
C ASN A 91 28.89 10.78 82.66
N THR A 92 27.65 10.34 82.86
CA THR A 92 27.38 9.02 83.48
C THR A 92 27.67 7.83 82.55
N ILE A 93 27.55 7.97 81.22
CA ILE A 93 27.91 6.91 80.26
C ILE A 93 29.40 6.60 80.32
N GLU A 94 30.26 7.60 80.54
CA GLU A 94 31.69 7.35 80.83
C GLU A 94 31.88 6.55 82.12
N SER A 95 31.12 6.85 83.18
CA SER A 95 31.16 6.08 84.44
C SER A 95 30.58 4.67 84.35
N LEU A 96 29.73 4.41 83.34
CA LEU A 96 29.09 3.11 83.08
C LEU A 96 29.85 2.28 82.05
N LYS A 97 31.08 2.67 81.68
CA LYS A 97 31.91 1.93 80.73
C LYS A 97 32.07 0.46 81.15
N ASP A 98 32.31 0.20 82.42
CA ASP A 98 32.46 -1.16 82.94
C ASP A 98 31.17 -1.99 82.81
N VAL A 99 30.00 -1.35 83.00
CA VAL A 99 28.69 -2.01 82.80
C VAL A 99 28.45 -2.27 81.32
N LYS A 100 28.82 -1.34 80.43
CA LYS A 100 28.74 -1.54 78.98
C LYS A 100 29.65 -2.70 78.54
N ASP A 101 30.87 -2.75 79.04
CA ASP A 101 31.83 -3.82 78.74
C ASP A 101 31.32 -5.17 79.26
N ALA A 102 30.72 -5.21 80.46
CA ALA A 102 30.06 -6.40 81.00
C ALA A 102 28.82 -6.82 80.21
N VAL A 103 28.00 -5.89 79.73
CA VAL A 103 26.84 -6.17 78.87
C VAL A 103 27.29 -6.69 77.51
N VAL A 104 28.37 -6.15 76.94
CA VAL A 104 28.97 -6.67 75.71
C VAL A 104 29.42 -8.12 75.93
N GLN A 105 30.17 -8.40 77.00
CA GLN A 105 30.58 -9.77 77.36
C GLN A 105 29.38 -10.70 77.58
N HIS A 106 28.34 -10.23 78.27
CA HIS A 106 27.15 -11.05 78.50
C HIS A 106 26.36 -11.31 77.21
N SER A 107 26.25 -10.32 76.33
CA SER A 107 25.62 -10.50 75.00
C SER A 107 26.42 -11.46 74.12
N GLN A 108 27.75 -11.43 74.21
CA GLN A 108 28.63 -12.38 73.51
C GLN A 108 28.42 -13.79 74.02
N LEU A 109 28.41 -13.98 75.34
CA LEU A 109 28.17 -15.29 75.95
C LEU A 109 26.76 -15.80 75.65
N ALA A 110 25.74 -14.93 75.67
CA ALA A 110 24.38 -15.30 75.29
C ALA A 110 24.29 -15.72 73.82
N SER A 111 24.88 -14.94 72.91
CA SER A 111 24.96 -15.28 71.49
C SER A 111 25.75 -16.58 71.25
N ALA A 112 26.85 -16.79 71.96
CA ALA A 112 27.62 -18.02 71.88
C ALA A 112 26.81 -19.24 72.38
N VAL A 113 26.07 -19.11 73.49
CA VAL A 113 25.23 -20.18 74.05
C VAL A 113 24.01 -20.48 73.15
N GLU A 114 23.42 -19.46 72.55
CA GLU A 114 22.30 -19.61 71.62
C GLU A 114 22.75 -20.27 70.31
N ASN A 115 23.88 -19.84 69.75
CA ASN A 115 24.46 -20.41 68.53
C ASN A 115 25.13 -21.77 68.74
N LEU A 116 25.53 -22.13 69.96
CA LEU A 116 26.17 -23.40 70.29
C LEU A 116 25.33 -24.61 69.87
N LYS A 117 24.00 -24.56 70.08
CA LYS A 117 23.09 -25.63 69.64
C LYS A 117 23.05 -25.75 68.12
N ASN A 118 23.05 -24.62 67.42
CA ASN A 118 22.99 -24.59 65.96
C ASN A 118 24.29 -25.07 65.32
N ILE A 119 25.45 -24.75 65.92
CA ILE A 119 26.78 -25.16 65.45
C ILE A 119 26.89 -26.69 65.44
N PHE A 120 26.55 -27.40 66.51
CA PHE A 120 26.68 -28.87 66.52
C PHE A 120 25.74 -29.59 65.55
N SER A 121 24.60 -28.98 65.21
CA SER A 121 23.62 -29.55 64.28
C SER A 121 23.90 -29.22 62.80
N VAL A 122 24.88 -28.36 62.48
CA VAL A 122 25.14 -27.94 61.08
C VAL A 122 25.34 -29.13 60.13
N PRO A 123 26.21 -30.13 60.41
CA PRO A 123 26.43 -31.23 59.46
C PRO A 123 25.18 -32.07 59.19
N GLU A 124 24.35 -32.27 60.22
CA GLU A 124 23.09 -33.02 60.12
C GLU A 124 22.06 -32.25 59.29
N ILE A 125 21.85 -30.96 59.59
CA ILE A 125 20.93 -30.09 58.85
C ILE A 125 21.39 -29.95 57.40
N VAL A 126 22.70 -29.89 57.13
CA VAL A 126 23.24 -29.83 55.76
C VAL A 126 22.86 -31.09 54.97
N ARG A 127 23.06 -32.28 55.57
CA ARG A 127 22.67 -33.56 54.95
C ARG A 127 21.16 -33.64 54.71
N GLU A 128 20.35 -33.31 55.71
CA GLU A 128 18.89 -33.30 55.55
C GLU A 128 18.41 -32.29 54.50
N THR A 129 19.08 -31.14 54.40
CA THR A 129 18.76 -30.14 53.38
C THR A 129 19.09 -30.65 51.99
N HIS A 130 20.21 -31.36 51.83
CA HIS A 130 20.57 -32.03 50.58
C HIS A 130 19.49 -33.05 50.16
N ASP A 131 19.08 -33.93 51.06
CA ASP A 131 18.04 -34.94 50.80
C ASP A 131 16.72 -34.29 50.38
N LEU A 132 16.32 -33.18 51.00
CA LEU A 132 15.12 -32.43 50.63
C LEU A 132 15.23 -31.77 49.25
N ILE A 133 16.43 -31.31 48.84
CA ILE A 133 16.67 -30.76 47.50
C ILE A 133 16.52 -31.89 46.46
N GLU A 134 17.09 -33.06 46.70
CA GLU A 134 16.97 -34.22 45.81
C GLU A 134 15.53 -34.72 45.68
N GLN A 135 14.76 -34.67 46.77
CA GLN A 135 13.33 -35.05 46.78
C GLN A 135 12.41 -34.00 46.13
N GLY A 136 12.91 -32.79 45.82
CA GLY A 136 12.12 -31.71 45.24
C GLY A 136 11.25 -30.93 46.25
N GLU A 137 11.46 -31.11 47.56
CA GLU A 137 10.77 -30.38 48.65
C GLU A 137 11.41 -28.99 48.88
N LEU A 138 11.42 -28.18 47.81
CA LEU A 138 12.25 -26.97 47.71
C LEU A 138 11.98 -25.92 48.80
N LEU A 139 10.74 -25.76 49.26
CA LEU A 139 10.40 -24.78 50.30
C LEU A 139 10.96 -25.16 51.67
N GLN A 140 10.97 -26.45 51.98
CA GLN A 140 11.50 -26.96 53.24
C GLN A 140 13.04 -26.89 53.23
N ALA A 141 13.64 -27.30 52.11
CA ALA A 141 15.07 -27.14 51.86
C ALA A 141 15.51 -25.68 51.98
N HIS A 142 14.78 -24.75 51.35
CA HIS A 142 15.06 -23.31 51.42
C HIS A 142 15.01 -22.76 52.85
N ARG A 143 14.03 -23.20 53.66
CA ARG A 143 13.94 -22.79 55.06
C ARG A 143 15.16 -23.23 55.87
N LYS A 144 15.55 -24.51 55.78
CA LYS A 144 16.72 -25.03 56.49
C LYS A 144 18.01 -24.34 56.01
N LEU A 145 18.14 -24.12 54.71
CA LEU A 145 19.26 -23.37 54.13
C LEU A 145 19.32 -21.93 54.66
N MET A 146 18.18 -21.24 54.74
CA MET A 146 18.10 -19.89 55.27
C MET A 146 18.52 -19.85 56.75
N ASP A 147 18.11 -20.81 57.57
CA ASP A 147 18.49 -20.87 58.98
C ASP A 147 20.03 -21.08 59.14
N LEU A 148 20.63 -21.90 58.27
CA LEU A 148 22.08 -22.09 58.19
C LEU A 148 22.81 -20.83 57.72
N GLU A 149 22.31 -20.15 56.68
CA GLU A 149 22.88 -18.89 56.19
C GLU A 149 22.76 -17.78 57.24
N CYS A 150 21.63 -17.65 57.93
CA CYS A 150 21.45 -16.69 59.02
C CYS A 150 22.45 -16.93 60.15
N SER A 151 22.61 -18.18 60.60
CA SER A 151 23.56 -18.54 61.65
C SER A 151 25.00 -18.19 61.25
N ARG A 152 25.39 -18.50 60.00
CA ARG A 152 26.70 -18.11 59.46
C ARG A 152 26.86 -16.59 59.43
N ASP A 153 25.89 -15.88 58.86
CA ASP A 153 25.96 -14.45 58.60
C ASP A 153 25.98 -13.64 59.89
N ASP A 154 25.26 -14.07 60.93
CA ASP A 154 25.26 -13.44 62.25
C ASP A 154 26.59 -13.67 62.99
N LEU A 155 27.16 -14.88 62.93
CA LEU A 155 28.51 -15.14 63.47
C LEU A 155 29.59 -14.30 62.76
N MET A 156 29.51 -14.20 61.43
CA MET A 156 30.44 -13.37 60.66
C MET A 156 30.26 -11.88 60.96
N TYR A 157 29.04 -11.41 61.20
CA TYR A 157 28.78 -10.02 61.56
C TYR A 157 29.27 -9.69 62.97
N GLU A 158 29.06 -10.55 63.96
CA GLU A 158 29.57 -10.33 65.32
C GLU A 158 31.10 -10.34 65.34
N GLN A 159 31.74 -11.23 64.56
CA GLN A 159 33.19 -11.19 64.39
C GLN A 159 33.66 -9.89 63.73
N TYR A 160 32.96 -9.42 62.70
CA TYR A 160 33.27 -8.15 62.05
C TYR A 160 33.14 -6.95 62.99
N ARG A 161 32.14 -6.96 63.88
CA ARG A 161 31.95 -5.93 64.92
C ARG A 161 33.07 -5.92 65.95
N MET A 162 33.59 -7.09 66.30
CA MET A 162 34.68 -7.26 67.26
C MET A 162 36.01 -6.78 66.67
N ASP A 163 36.41 -7.38 65.55
CA ASP A 163 37.63 -7.04 64.85
C ASP A 163 37.48 -7.26 63.34
N SER A 164 37.14 -6.18 62.64
CA SER A 164 37.05 -6.15 61.17
C SER A 164 38.34 -6.58 60.44
N LYS A 165 39.50 -6.60 61.11
CA LYS A 165 40.79 -7.00 60.52
C LYS A 165 41.17 -8.45 60.82
N ASN A 166 40.42 -9.16 61.66
CA ASN A 166 40.72 -10.54 62.00
C ASN A 166 40.26 -11.50 60.89
N VAL A 167 41.14 -11.67 59.89
CA VAL A 167 40.91 -12.51 58.72
C VAL A 167 40.91 -14.01 59.07
N HIS A 168 41.62 -14.43 60.12
CA HIS A 168 41.75 -15.85 60.49
C HIS A 168 40.41 -16.43 60.94
N ASP A 169 39.76 -15.79 61.89
CA ASP A 169 38.47 -16.26 62.43
C ASP A 169 37.35 -16.16 61.40
N MET A 170 37.36 -15.11 60.57
CA MET A 170 36.44 -14.98 59.44
C MET A 170 36.61 -16.14 58.43
N ASN A 171 37.84 -16.57 58.17
CA ASN A 171 38.12 -17.72 57.32
C ASN A 171 37.73 -19.05 57.98
N LEU A 172 37.86 -19.18 59.30
CA LEU A 172 37.43 -20.37 60.04
C LEU A 172 35.91 -20.56 59.92
N ILE A 173 35.13 -19.50 60.14
CA ILE A 173 33.67 -19.52 59.98
C ILE A 173 33.30 -19.87 58.53
N ARG A 174 34.00 -19.26 57.56
CA ARG A 174 33.77 -19.55 56.13
C ARG A 174 34.05 -21.02 55.78
N SER A 175 35.12 -21.60 56.34
CA SER A 175 35.49 -23.01 56.13
C SER A 175 34.44 -23.94 56.73
N TYR A 176 34.01 -23.66 57.97
CA TYR A 176 33.03 -24.47 58.68
C TYR A 176 31.67 -24.52 57.95
N PHE A 177 31.18 -23.36 57.49
CA PHE A 177 29.95 -23.26 56.72
C PHE A 177 30.15 -23.44 55.20
N GLY A 178 31.29 -23.96 54.76
CA GLY A 178 31.62 -24.10 53.32
C GLY A 178 30.60 -24.92 52.54
N GLN A 179 30.02 -25.95 53.16
CA GLN A 179 29.00 -26.80 52.52
C GLN A 179 27.66 -26.07 52.29
N VAL A 180 27.36 -25.02 53.05
CA VAL A 180 26.13 -24.21 52.88
C VAL A 180 26.11 -23.51 51.53
N GLN A 181 27.28 -23.07 51.05
CA GLN A 181 27.40 -22.48 49.72
C GLN A 181 27.05 -23.50 48.62
N GLY A 182 27.54 -24.74 48.75
CA GLY A 182 27.20 -25.83 47.83
C GLY A 182 25.71 -26.17 47.81
N LEU A 183 25.06 -26.19 48.99
CA LEU A 183 23.60 -26.36 49.07
C LEU A 183 22.83 -25.21 48.39
N SER A 184 23.27 -23.97 48.57
CA SER A 184 22.63 -22.83 47.88
C SER A 184 22.77 -22.93 46.37
N GLU A 185 23.91 -23.42 45.87
CA GLU A 185 24.14 -23.64 44.45
C GLU A 185 23.25 -24.77 43.91
N GLU A 186 23.16 -25.90 44.62
CA GLU A 186 22.34 -27.04 44.21
C GLU A 186 20.84 -26.72 44.24
N LEU A 187 20.37 -26.02 45.28
CA LEU A 187 19.01 -25.49 45.33
C LEU A 187 18.75 -24.59 44.11
N SER A 188 19.68 -23.67 43.81
CA SER A 188 19.50 -22.76 42.67
C SER A 188 19.39 -23.53 41.34
N LYS A 189 20.18 -24.58 41.12
CA LYS A 189 20.09 -25.42 39.91
C LYS A 189 18.71 -26.05 39.77
N GLN A 190 18.13 -26.57 40.86
CA GLN A 190 16.78 -27.12 40.84
C GLN A 190 15.74 -26.05 40.51
N LEU A 191 15.85 -24.85 41.07
CA LEU A 191 14.98 -23.71 40.73
C LEU A 191 15.05 -23.38 39.23
N TRP A 192 16.25 -23.31 38.66
CA TRP A 192 16.46 -23.02 37.24
C TRP A 192 15.92 -24.13 36.33
N MET A 193 16.06 -25.40 36.72
CA MET A 193 15.50 -26.53 35.96
C MET A 193 13.97 -26.46 35.89
N VAL A 194 13.32 -26.10 37.00
CA VAL A 194 11.87 -25.91 37.05
C VAL A 194 11.43 -24.73 36.17
N LEU A 195 12.17 -23.62 36.19
CA LEU A 195 11.90 -22.43 35.38
C LEU A 195 12.11 -22.66 33.87
N GLN A 196 13.16 -23.39 33.48
CA GLN A 196 13.37 -23.79 32.08
C GLN A 196 12.21 -24.63 31.52
N ARG A 197 11.51 -25.36 32.38
CA ARG A 197 10.34 -26.18 32.03
C ARG A 197 9.03 -25.53 32.45
N ALA A 198 9.01 -24.25 32.76
CA ALA A 198 7.87 -23.59 33.42
C ALA A 198 6.53 -23.80 32.69
N MET A 199 6.54 -23.82 31.35
CA MET A 199 5.35 -24.09 30.53
C MET A 199 4.78 -25.51 30.67
N VAL A 200 5.65 -26.50 30.89
CA VAL A 200 5.24 -27.89 31.12
C VAL A 200 4.88 -28.08 32.59
N THR A 201 5.68 -27.50 33.49
CA THR A 201 5.46 -27.53 34.93
C THR A 201 4.10 -26.92 35.27
N VAL A 202 3.75 -25.75 34.76
CA VAL A 202 2.48 -25.10 35.09
C VAL A 202 1.26 -25.89 34.61
N ARG A 203 1.39 -26.66 33.51
CA ARG A 203 0.31 -27.52 33.01
C ARG A 203 0.14 -28.80 33.86
N ARG A 204 1.22 -29.31 34.46
CA ARG A 204 1.21 -30.55 35.26
C ARG A 204 0.99 -30.29 36.76
N ASP A 205 1.76 -29.38 37.32
CA ASP A 205 1.76 -28.99 38.72
C ASP A 205 2.14 -27.49 38.89
N PRO A 206 1.15 -26.59 38.94
CA PRO A 206 1.38 -25.17 39.21
C PRO A 206 2.03 -24.88 40.57
N THR A 207 1.88 -25.79 41.55
CA THR A 207 2.33 -25.54 42.93
C THR A 207 3.85 -25.56 43.05
N MET A 208 4.52 -26.34 42.19
CA MET A 208 5.98 -26.35 42.08
C MET A 208 6.50 -24.99 41.61
N LEU A 209 5.88 -24.39 40.60
CA LEU A 209 6.26 -23.06 40.11
C LEU A 209 6.02 -21.96 41.16
N VAL A 210 4.88 -22.01 41.86
CA VAL A 210 4.59 -21.10 42.98
C VAL A 210 5.66 -21.22 44.07
N SER A 211 6.11 -22.44 44.38
CA SER A 211 7.16 -22.69 45.36
C SER A 211 8.48 -22.03 44.96
N VAL A 212 8.88 -22.15 43.69
CA VAL A 212 10.08 -21.50 43.15
C VAL A 212 9.97 -19.97 43.24
N VAL A 213 8.87 -19.39 42.77
CA VAL A 213 8.66 -17.93 42.80
C VAL A 213 8.64 -17.39 44.24
N ARG A 214 8.05 -18.13 45.19
CA ARG A 214 8.05 -17.76 46.61
C ARG A 214 9.45 -17.76 47.23
N ILE A 215 10.32 -18.70 46.83
CA ILE A 215 11.71 -18.74 47.27
C ILE A 215 12.45 -17.50 46.74
N ILE A 216 12.31 -17.19 45.46
CA ILE A 216 12.94 -16.02 44.83
C ILE A 216 12.48 -14.71 45.51
N GLU A 217 11.18 -14.53 45.74
CA GLU A 217 10.65 -13.35 46.45
C GLU A 217 11.21 -13.19 47.87
N ARG A 218 11.40 -14.31 48.59
CA ARG A 218 12.00 -14.29 49.92
C ARG A 218 13.46 -13.90 49.86
N GLU A 219 14.22 -14.45 48.93
CA GLU A 219 15.63 -14.12 48.71
C GLU A 219 15.83 -12.64 48.36
N GLU A 220 15.00 -12.08 47.48
CA GLU A 220 15.03 -10.64 47.14
C GLU A 220 14.68 -9.75 48.35
N LYS A 221 13.81 -10.22 49.24
CA LYS A 221 13.50 -9.51 50.49
C LYS A 221 14.68 -9.57 51.48
N ILE A 222 15.41 -10.68 51.53
CA ILE A 222 16.63 -10.83 52.34
C ILE A 222 17.73 -9.92 51.78
N ASP A 223 17.94 -9.93 50.47
CA ASP A 223 18.92 -9.09 49.79
C ASP A 223 18.69 -7.60 50.08
N ARG A 224 17.43 -7.13 49.99
CA ARG A 224 17.08 -5.74 50.37
C ARG A 224 17.45 -5.42 51.82
N LYS A 225 17.11 -6.30 52.76
CA LYS A 225 17.44 -6.11 54.19
C LYS A 225 18.96 -6.06 54.39
N MET A 226 19.73 -6.93 53.72
CA MET A 226 21.18 -6.97 53.84
C MET A 226 21.84 -5.73 53.22
N LEU A 227 21.32 -5.23 52.11
CA LEU A 227 21.79 -3.99 51.51
C LEU A 227 21.53 -2.78 52.41
N ASP A 228 20.38 -2.73 53.09
CA ASP A 228 20.09 -1.66 54.06
C ASP A 228 20.96 -1.78 55.32
N ARG A 229 21.21 -3.00 55.81
CA ARG A 229 22.17 -3.26 56.90
C ARG A 229 23.58 -2.79 56.51
N LYS A 230 24.03 -3.07 55.28
CA LYS A 230 25.33 -2.63 54.76
C LYS A 230 25.49 -1.11 54.78
N LYS A 231 24.43 -0.34 54.46
CA LYS A 231 24.48 1.13 54.55
C LYS A 231 24.72 1.62 55.98
N GLN A 232 24.22 0.89 56.98
CA GLN A 232 24.37 1.24 58.39
C GLN A 232 25.67 0.74 59.01
N THR A 233 26.13 -0.46 58.63
CA THR A 233 27.20 -1.18 59.33
C THR A 233 28.48 -1.38 58.52
N GLY A 234 28.43 -1.16 57.20
CA GLY A 234 29.53 -1.45 56.27
C GLY A 234 29.73 -2.93 55.92
N PHE A 235 29.09 -3.86 56.63
CA PHE A 235 29.23 -5.29 56.45
C PHE A 235 28.18 -5.86 55.49
N ILE A 236 28.58 -6.81 54.65
CA ILE A 236 27.68 -7.66 53.86
C ILE A 236 28.20 -9.10 53.87
N PRO A 237 27.34 -10.10 54.09
CA PRO A 237 27.76 -11.50 54.03
C PRO A 237 28.27 -11.91 52.65
N PRO A 238 29.18 -12.89 52.56
CA PRO A 238 29.66 -13.41 51.29
C PRO A 238 28.52 -14.05 50.48
N GLY A 239 28.47 -13.76 49.18
CA GLY A 239 27.44 -14.28 48.26
C GLY A 239 26.13 -13.47 48.22
N ARG A 240 26.07 -12.31 48.91
CA ARG A 240 24.93 -11.38 48.88
C ARG A 240 25.30 -10.06 48.17
N PRO A 241 24.38 -9.42 47.43
CA PRO A 241 23.05 -9.91 47.07
C PRO A 241 23.12 -11.05 46.03
N LYS A 242 22.15 -11.98 46.09
CA LYS A 242 22.03 -13.10 45.14
C LYS A 242 21.34 -12.71 43.84
N CYS A 243 20.45 -11.71 43.86
CA CYS A 243 19.75 -11.18 42.67
C CYS A 243 19.02 -12.25 41.84
N TRP A 244 18.38 -13.23 42.50
CA TRP A 244 17.73 -14.36 41.84
C TRP A 244 16.55 -13.97 40.95
N LYS A 245 15.93 -12.80 41.16
CA LYS A 245 14.90 -12.28 40.26
C LYS A 245 15.46 -11.92 38.89
N ASN A 246 16.64 -11.29 38.82
CA ASN A 246 17.27 -10.96 37.54
C ASN A 246 17.63 -12.25 36.78
N ARG A 247 18.19 -13.22 37.50
CA ARG A 247 18.55 -14.52 36.93
C ARG A 247 17.33 -15.31 36.46
N MET A 248 16.21 -15.24 37.19
CA MET A 248 14.93 -15.81 36.75
C MET A 248 14.50 -15.21 35.41
N ASN A 249 14.55 -13.88 35.25
CA ASN A 249 14.18 -13.24 34.00
C ASN A 249 15.07 -13.68 32.82
N GLU A 250 16.39 -13.79 33.03
CA GLU A 250 17.33 -14.32 32.04
C GLU A 250 16.99 -15.76 31.62
N PHE A 251 16.65 -16.63 32.58
CA PHE A 251 16.25 -18.02 32.29
C PHE A 251 14.91 -18.08 31.54
N LEU A 252 13.95 -17.22 31.88
CA LEU A 252 12.67 -17.14 31.18
C LEU A 252 12.86 -16.65 29.73
N GLU A 253 13.67 -15.60 29.53
CA GLU A 253 14.05 -15.11 28.19
C GLU A 253 14.73 -16.21 27.37
N GLY A 254 15.73 -16.90 27.93
CA GLY A 254 16.40 -18.01 27.25
C GLY A 254 15.45 -19.18 26.92
N THR A 255 14.46 -19.45 27.76
CA THR A 255 13.45 -20.50 27.53
C THR A 255 12.54 -20.15 26.35
N VAL A 256 12.08 -18.90 26.27
CA VAL A 256 11.23 -18.43 25.17
C VAL A 256 12.02 -18.41 23.86
N SER A 257 13.26 -17.91 23.85
CA SER A 257 14.10 -17.90 22.65
C SER A 257 14.41 -19.32 22.16
N ALA A 258 14.82 -20.23 23.04
CA ALA A 258 15.06 -21.64 22.68
C ALA A 258 13.80 -22.33 22.15
N ARG A 259 12.61 -21.96 22.65
CA ARG A 259 11.33 -22.47 22.16
C ARG A 259 11.06 -22.04 20.71
N ILE A 260 11.33 -20.79 20.36
CA ILE A 260 11.17 -20.28 19.00
C ILE A 260 12.23 -20.89 18.06
N GLU A 261 13.50 -20.96 18.49
CA GLU A 261 14.59 -21.56 17.70
C GLU A 261 14.35 -23.06 17.41
N SER A 262 13.91 -23.82 18.42
CA SER A 262 13.62 -25.26 18.27
C SER A 262 12.43 -25.58 17.37
N THR A 263 11.68 -24.56 16.91
CA THR A 263 10.58 -24.74 15.95
C THR A 263 11.09 -25.13 14.55
N GLN A 264 12.39 -24.98 14.28
CA GLN A 264 13.02 -25.31 13.00
C GLN A 264 13.33 -26.82 12.87
N SER A 265 12.31 -27.64 12.60
CA SER A 265 12.49 -29.07 12.32
C SER A 265 12.73 -29.39 10.84
N GLU A 266 12.30 -28.50 9.93
CA GLU A 266 12.38 -28.70 8.48
C GLU A 266 13.31 -27.65 7.86
N THR A 267 14.20 -28.10 6.97
CA THR A 267 15.11 -27.24 6.22
C THR A 267 14.60 -27.02 4.81
N ARG A 268 15.12 -25.99 4.13
CA ARG A 268 14.85 -25.70 2.71
C ARG A 268 15.10 -26.89 1.78
N GLU A 269 15.99 -27.80 2.17
CA GLU A 269 16.33 -29.01 1.42
C GLU A 269 15.28 -30.12 1.56
N SER A 270 14.58 -30.18 2.69
CA SER A 270 13.57 -31.23 2.95
C SER A 270 12.19 -30.94 2.36
N ASP A 271 11.77 -29.66 2.29
CA ASP A 271 10.45 -29.30 1.78
C ASP A 271 10.46 -27.92 1.10
N LYS A 272 9.79 -27.80 -0.05
CA LYS A 272 9.63 -26.53 -0.78
C LYS A 272 8.75 -25.53 -0.03
N MET A 273 7.90 -25.99 0.89
CA MET A 273 7.02 -25.16 1.73
C MET A 273 7.56 -25.00 3.16
N TRP A 274 8.84 -25.26 3.39
CA TRP A 274 9.48 -25.20 4.71
C TRP A 274 9.17 -23.90 5.46
N LEU A 275 9.25 -22.74 4.78
CA LEU A 275 9.05 -21.43 5.40
C LEU A 275 7.60 -21.22 5.82
N VAL A 276 6.64 -21.62 4.99
CA VAL A 276 5.20 -21.52 5.30
C VAL A 276 4.87 -22.38 6.52
N ARG A 277 5.41 -23.61 6.58
CA ARG A 277 5.22 -24.50 7.73
C ARG A 277 5.88 -23.96 8.99
N LEU A 278 7.11 -23.46 8.88
CA LEU A 278 7.83 -22.85 10.00
C LEU A 278 7.00 -21.72 10.62
N LEU A 279 6.54 -20.77 9.80
CA LEU A 279 5.73 -19.63 10.24
C LEU A 279 4.40 -20.08 10.87
N GLU A 280 3.76 -21.12 10.32
CA GLU A 280 2.51 -21.67 10.86
C GLU A 280 2.69 -22.42 12.19
N ILE A 281 3.79 -23.17 12.36
CA ILE A 281 4.11 -23.83 13.62
C ILE A 281 4.46 -22.76 14.67
N THR A 282 5.25 -21.74 14.33
CA THR A 282 5.54 -20.61 15.21
C THR A 282 4.26 -19.91 15.66
N ARG A 283 3.33 -19.64 14.73
CA ARG A 283 2.02 -19.04 15.04
C ARG A 283 1.26 -19.85 16.09
N LYS A 284 1.14 -21.17 15.89
CA LYS A 284 0.44 -22.07 16.83
C LYS A 284 1.12 -22.13 18.20
N TYR A 285 2.43 -22.31 18.24
CA TYR A 285 3.16 -22.42 19.51
C TYR A 285 3.10 -21.14 20.34
N VAL A 286 3.28 -19.98 19.72
CA VAL A 286 3.18 -18.69 20.43
C VAL A 286 1.77 -18.50 21.00
N LEU A 287 0.73 -18.78 20.21
CA LEU A 287 -0.65 -18.64 20.66
C LEU A 287 -0.97 -19.61 21.82
N ASP A 288 -0.60 -20.89 21.69
CA ASP A 288 -0.83 -21.91 22.71
C ASP A 288 -0.10 -21.57 24.03
N ASP A 289 1.14 -21.11 23.93
CA ASP A 289 1.96 -20.77 25.09
C ASP A 289 1.45 -19.48 25.77
N LEU A 290 1.12 -18.43 25.03
CA LEU A 290 0.53 -17.20 25.61
C LEU A 290 -0.83 -17.49 26.27
N THR A 291 -1.64 -18.39 25.71
CA THR A 291 -2.90 -18.83 26.30
C THR A 291 -2.67 -19.54 27.65
N VAL A 292 -1.62 -20.36 27.74
CA VAL A 292 -1.23 -21.02 28.99
C VAL A 292 -0.64 -20.04 30.00
N VAL A 293 0.10 -19.04 29.54
CA VAL A 293 0.60 -17.98 30.42
C VAL A 293 -0.57 -17.23 31.05
N LYS A 294 -1.52 -16.77 30.23
CA LYS A 294 -2.72 -16.07 30.68
C LYS A 294 -3.53 -16.89 31.68
N ASN A 295 -3.86 -18.13 31.33
CA ASN A 295 -4.82 -18.92 32.09
C ASN A 295 -4.23 -19.59 33.34
N LEU A 296 -2.95 -20.00 33.29
CA LEU A 296 -2.33 -20.78 34.36
C LEU A 296 -1.16 -20.03 35.02
N MET A 297 -0.23 -19.50 34.23
CA MET A 297 1.03 -18.98 34.77
C MET A 297 0.87 -17.68 35.54
N VAL A 298 -0.03 -16.78 35.12
CA VAL A 298 -0.31 -15.52 35.85
C VAL A 298 -0.69 -15.77 37.30
N GLN A 299 -1.41 -16.87 37.59
CA GLN A 299 -1.83 -17.23 38.96
C GLN A 299 -0.65 -17.71 39.84
N CYS A 300 0.48 -18.09 39.24
CA CYS A 300 1.66 -18.56 39.97
C CYS A 300 2.57 -17.42 40.46
N PHE A 301 2.41 -16.21 39.92
CA PHE A 301 3.26 -15.07 40.21
C PHE A 301 2.49 -13.97 40.97
N PRO A 302 3.18 -13.15 41.78
CA PRO A 302 2.56 -11.98 42.39
C PRO A 302 2.09 -10.95 41.33
N PRO A 303 0.99 -10.20 41.55
CA PRO A 303 0.44 -9.27 40.56
C PRO A 303 1.42 -8.19 40.07
N HIS A 304 2.35 -7.76 40.93
CA HIS A 304 3.33 -6.74 40.59
C HIS A 304 4.42 -7.19 39.61
N TYR A 305 4.47 -8.48 39.25
CA TYR A 305 5.36 -8.99 38.20
C TYR A 305 4.85 -8.71 36.79
N ASN A 306 3.53 -8.47 36.64
CA ASN A 306 2.88 -8.32 35.33
C ASN A 306 3.27 -9.44 34.35
N THR A 307 3.21 -10.69 34.82
CA THR A 307 3.79 -11.86 34.14
C THR A 307 3.33 -12.03 32.70
N PHE A 308 2.05 -11.78 32.41
CA PHE A 308 1.55 -11.88 31.03
C PHE A 308 2.27 -10.90 30.10
N GLN A 309 2.40 -9.63 30.50
CA GLN A 309 3.12 -8.63 29.70
C GLN A 309 4.59 -9.00 29.50
N VAL A 310 5.26 -9.52 30.54
CA VAL A 310 6.66 -9.94 30.43
C VAL A 310 6.81 -11.04 29.37
N PHE A 311 5.97 -12.08 29.41
CA PHE A 311 6.02 -13.13 28.39
C PHE A 311 5.60 -12.62 27.01
N PHE A 312 4.60 -11.74 26.95
CA PHE A 312 4.15 -11.12 25.71
C PHE A 312 5.30 -10.37 25.01
N ASP A 313 6.03 -9.54 25.74
CA ASP A 313 7.18 -8.79 25.23
C ASP A 313 8.34 -9.72 24.83
N LEU A 314 8.61 -10.76 25.63
CA LEU A 314 9.63 -11.76 25.32
C LEU A 314 9.31 -12.53 24.03
N TYR A 315 8.07 -12.99 23.86
CA TYR A 315 7.64 -13.68 22.64
C TYR A 315 7.69 -12.74 21.43
N HIS A 316 7.27 -11.49 21.57
CA HIS A 316 7.40 -10.50 20.49
C HIS A 316 8.86 -10.31 20.08
N LYS A 317 9.77 -10.11 21.05
CA LYS A 317 11.20 -9.94 20.80
C LYS A 317 11.83 -11.17 20.15
N SER A 318 11.55 -12.38 20.64
CA SER A 318 12.10 -13.62 20.07
C SER A 318 11.57 -13.90 18.66
N VAL A 319 10.27 -13.65 18.40
CA VAL A 319 9.70 -13.78 17.04
C VAL A 319 10.28 -12.73 16.10
N SER A 320 10.44 -11.49 16.57
CA SER A 320 11.05 -10.40 15.79
C SER A 320 12.50 -10.73 15.41
N ALA A 321 13.31 -11.19 16.37
CA ALA A 321 14.68 -11.62 16.11
C ALA A 321 14.73 -12.74 15.06
N ARG A 322 13.86 -13.74 15.21
CA ARG A 322 13.81 -14.86 14.28
C ARG A 322 13.38 -14.47 12.87
N VAL A 323 12.39 -13.60 12.73
CA VAL A 323 11.93 -13.10 11.43
C VAL A 323 13.02 -12.24 10.77
N GLN A 324 13.78 -11.46 11.55
CA GLN A 324 14.91 -10.69 11.03
C GLN A 324 16.06 -11.59 10.53
N GLU A 325 16.36 -12.68 11.23
CA GLU A 325 17.29 -13.70 10.75
C GLU A 325 16.85 -14.30 9.41
N LEU A 326 15.57 -14.71 9.32
CA LEU A 326 15.01 -15.26 8.08
C LEU A 326 15.02 -14.24 6.93
N ALA A 327 14.78 -12.96 7.23
CA ALA A 327 14.84 -11.88 6.25
C ALA A 327 16.27 -11.58 5.76
N ALA A 328 17.29 -11.87 6.58
CA ALA A 328 18.70 -11.71 6.21
C ALA A 328 19.21 -12.84 5.30
N GLU A 329 18.50 -13.98 5.23
CA GLU A 329 18.83 -15.07 4.32
C GLU A 329 18.49 -14.73 2.85
N ASP A 330 19.07 -15.48 1.90
CA ASP A 330 18.79 -15.31 0.47
C ASP A 330 17.47 -16.00 0.08
N LEU A 331 16.37 -15.31 0.40
CA LEU A 331 15.00 -15.78 0.11
C LEU A 331 14.63 -15.69 -1.37
N GLU A 332 13.92 -16.71 -1.86
CA GLU A 332 13.27 -16.77 -3.18
C GLU A 332 12.00 -15.89 -3.24
N ALA A 333 11.50 -15.61 -4.44
CA ALA A 333 10.36 -14.72 -4.63
C ALA A 333 9.07 -15.21 -3.91
N ASN A 334 8.80 -16.51 -3.91
CA ASN A 334 7.69 -17.14 -3.18
C ASN A 334 7.90 -17.09 -1.66
N GLU A 335 9.14 -17.26 -1.20
CA GLU A 335 9.50 -17.18 0.22
C GLU A 335 9.34 -15.75 0.76
N ILE A 336 9.78 -14.75 -0.01
CA ILE A 336 9.60 -13.33 0.30
C ILE A 336 8.11 -13.00 0.46
N VAL A 337 7.26 -13.42 -0.49
CA VAL A 337 5.81 -13.17 -0.40
C VAL A 337 5.21 -13.85 0.83
N SER A 338 5.63 -15.08 1.13
CA SER A 338 5.13 -15.82 2.29
C SER A 338 5.51 -15.12 3.60
N LEU A 339 6.77 -14.70 3.74
CA LEU A 339 7.26 -13.98 4.91
C LEU A 339 6.56 -12.63 5.09
N LEU A 340 6.51 -11.81 4.04
CA LEU A 340 5.88 -10.49 4.10
C LEU A 340 4.37 -10.58 4.37
N THR A 341 3.68 -11.54 3.75
CA THR A 341 2.26 -11.78 4.03
C THR A 341 2.05 -12.12 5.50
N TRP A 342 2.89 -13.00 6.06
CA TRP A 342 2.77 -13.39 7.46
C TRP A 342 3.08 -12.22 8.41
N VAL A 343 4.15 -11.47 8.16
CA VAL A 343 4.55 -10.32 9.00
C VAL A 343 3.51 -9.19 8.95
N LEU A 344 3.02 -8.84 7.77
CA LEU A 344 2.14 -7.69 7.57
C LEU A 344 0.66 -8.03 7.84
N ASN A 345 0.21 -9.22 7.48
CA ASN A 345 -1.21 -9.58 7.49
C ASN A 345 -1.58 -10.62 8.55
N THR A 346 -0.69 -11.55 8.92
CA THR A 346 -1.03 -12.62 9.88
C THR A 346 -0.65 -12.28 11.32
N TYR A 347 0.52 -11.69 11.55
CA TYR A 347 1.04 -11.47 12.90
C TYR A 347 0.10 -10.62 13.78
N LYS A 348 -0.34 -9.47 13.27
CA LYS A 348 -1.25 -8.55 13.99
C LYS A 348 -2.73 -8.90 13.84
N SER A 349 -3.08 -9.99 13.16
CA SER A 349 -4.48 -10.35 12.91
C SER A 349 -5.08 -11.18 14.03
N VAL A 350 -6.39 -11.45 13.88
CA VAL A 350 -7.16 -12.34 14.76
C VAL A 350 -6.66 -13.78 14.75
N GLU A 351 -5.82 -14.15 13.78
CA GLU A 351 -5.23 -15.48 13.68
C GLU A 351 -4.04 -15.68 14.63
N MET A 352 -3.49 -14.60 15.22
CA MET A 352 -2.32 -14.67 16.09
C MET A 352 -2.39 -13.67 17.25
N MET A 353 -1.79 -12.48 17.14
CA MET A 353 -1.66 -11.58 18.30
C MET A 353 -2.96 -10.89 18.69
N ALA A 354 -3.91 -10.75 17.75
CA ALA A 354 -5.26 -10.21 18.03
C ALA A 354 -6.29 -11.31 18.32
N HIS A 355 -5.86 -12.53 18.63
CA HIS A 355 -6.76 -13.65 18.86
C HIS A 355 -7.71 -13.37 20.04
N PRO A 356 -9.01 -13.72 19.93
CA PRO A 356 -10.00 -13.45 20.98
C PRO A 356 -9.61 -13.99 22.37
N ASP A 357 -8.96 -15.15 22.42
CA ASP A 357 -8.53 -15.77 23.68
C ASP A 357 -7.45 -14.98 24.43
N LEU A 358 -6.75 -14.06 23.76
CA LEU A 358 -5.75 -13.18 24.37
C LEU A 358 -6.32 -11.83 24.80
N GLN A 359 -7.60 -11.53 24.51
CA GLN A 359 -8.27 -10.33 24.98
C GLN A 359 -8.84 -10.55 26.40
N PRO A 360 -8.81 -9.53 27.28
CA PRO A 360 -8.42 -8.13 27.06
C PRO A 360 -6.94 -7.79 27.31
N GLU A 361 -6.09 -8.77 27.61
CA GLU A 361 -4.71 -8.54 28.10
C GLU A 361 -3.74 -8.03 27.02
N CYS A 362 -4.07 -8.22 25.74
CA CYS A 362 -3.25 -7.81 24.60
C CYS A 362 -3.79 -6.54 23.92
N ASP A 363 -2.97 -5.48 23.86
CA ASP A 363 -3.18 -4.33 22.96
C ASP A 363 -2.25 -4.41 21.75
N VAL A 364 -2.79 -4.96 20.65
CA VAL A 364 -2.08 -5.15 19.38
C VAL A 364 -1.55 -3.83 18.79
N LYS A 365 -2.12 -2.68 19.18
CA LYS A 365 -1.67 -1.37 18.70
C LYS A 365 -0.32 -0.96 19.26
N GLN A 366 0.07 -1.52 20.42
CA GLN A 366 1.35 -1.25 21.06
C GLN A 366 2.49 -2.11 20.50
N LEU A 367 2.16 -3.14 19.70
CA LEU A 367 3.17 -3.99 19.08
C LEU A 367 3.93 -3.24 17.99
N GLU A 368 5.24 -3.15 18.18
CA GLU A 368 6.17 -2.68 17.16
C GLU A 368 6.15 -3.61 15.93
N PRO A 369 6.53 -3.12 14.75
CA PRO A 369 6.71 -3.98 13.57
C PRO A 369 7.81 -5.03 13.81
N LEU A 370 7.57 -6.28 13.40
CA LEU A 370 8.58 -7.36 13.50
C LEU A 370 9.81 -7.09 12.61
N LEU A 371 9.60 -6.44 11.48
CA LEU A 371 10.63 -6.03 10.55
C LEU A 371 10.70 -4.51 10.48
N PRO A 372 11.90 -3.92 10.50
CA PRO A 372 12.07 -2.51 10.17
C PRO A 372 11.57 -2.21 8.75
N GLU A 373 11.04 -1.00 8.54
CA GLU A 373 10.47 -0.58 7.25
C GLU A 373 11.45 -0.71 6.08
N HIS A 374 12.73 -0.36 6.28
CA HIS A 374 13.76 -0.50 5.26
C HIS A 374 13.99 -1.96 4.82
N VAL A 375 13.90 -2.93 5.74
CA VAL A 375 14.05 -4.36 5.39
C VAL A 375 12.84 -4.83 4.57
N VAL A 376 11.64 -4.35 4.89
CA VAL A 376 10.43 -4.63 4.12
C VAL A 376 10.56 -4.07 2.71
N ASP A 377 11.02 -2.82 2.57
CA ASP A 377 11.24 -2.18 1.27
C ASP A 377 12.30 -2.90 0.45
N ASP A 378 13.40 -3.35 1.07
CA ASP A 378 14.45 -4.13 0.40
C ASP A 378 13.93 -5.48 -0.11
N LEU A 379 13.16 -6.21 0.71
CA LEU A 379 12.54 -7.48 0.32
C LEU A 379 11.51 -7.29 -0.81
N LEU A 380 10.66 -6.26 -0.71
CA LEU A 380 9.72 -5.88 -1.77
C LEU A 380 10.47 -5.50 -3.06
N GLY A 381 11.54 -4.72 -2.95
CA GLY A 381 12.39 -4.34 -4.08
C GLY A 381 13.03 -5.56 -4.75
N LYS A 382 13.55 -6.51 -3.97
CA LYS A 382 14.12 -7.77 -4.46
C LYS A 382 13.05 -8.62 -5.15
N TYR A 383 11.87 -8.77 -4.52
CA TYR A 383 10.73 -9.47 -5.12
C TYR A 383 10.35 -8.84 -6.45
N LEU A 384 10.09 -7.53 -6.48
CA LEU A 384 9.71 -6.79 -7.68
C LEU A 384 10.77 -6.89 -8.79
N LYS A 385 12.05 -6.86 -8.45
CA LYS A 385 13.15 -7.01 -9.41
C LYS A 385 13.17 -8.39 -10.05
N THR A 386 13.17 -9.46 -9.24
CA THR A 386 13.15 -10.85 -9.71
C THR A 386 11.90 -11.13 -10.53
N PHE A 387 10.77 -10.68 -10.02
CA PHE A 387 9.48 -10.80 -10.65
C PHE A 387 9.42 -10.10 -12.02
N THR A 388 9.91 -8.86 -12.09
CA THR A 388 10.00 -8.11 -13.36
C THR A 388 10.93 -8.79 -14.35
N SER A 389 12.05 -9.37 -13.90
CA SER A 389 12.97 -10.12 -14.75
C SER A 389 12.30 -11.35 -15.35
N ASN A 390 11.59 -12.14 -14.54
CA ASN A 390 10.89 -13.35 -14.97
C ASN A 390 9.83 -13.05 -16.04
N ILE A 391 9.01 -12.02 -15.83
CA ILE A 391 8.01 -11.59 -16.82
C ILE A 391 8.69 -11.09 -18.09
N THR A 392 9.76 -10.30 -17.96
CA THR A 392 10.48 -9.79 -19.13
C THR A 392 11.05 -10.93 -19.97
N GLY A 393 11.57 -11.98 -19.35
CA GLY A 393 12.02 -13.19 -20.02
C GLY A 393 10.87 -13.95 -20.69
N TRP A 394 9.73 -14.03 -20.02
CA TRP A 394 8.57 -14.74 -20.53
C TRP A 394 7.88 -14.02 -21.70
N LEU A 395 7.66 -12.71 -21.63
CA LEU A 395 7.13 -11.91 -22.75
C LEU A 395 8.05 -11.97 -23.97
N ARG A 396 9.38 -11.97 -23.75
CA ARG A 396 10.33 -12.14 -24.84
C ARG A 396 10.08 -13.47 -25.56
N LYS A 397 9.90 -14.56 -24.82
CA LYS A 397 9.58 -15.87 -25.42
C LYS A 397 8.23 -15.82 -26.17
N ALA A 398 7.22 -15.16 -25.62
CA ALA A 398 5.92 -15.01 -26.26
C ALA A 398 6.02 -14.27 -27.62
N LEU A 399 6.75 -13.16 -27.67
CA LEU A 399 6.98 -12.41 -28.92
C LEU A 399 7.83 -13.18 -29.93
N GLU A 400 8.80 -13.98 -29.49
CA GLU A 400 9.57 -14.85 -30.40
C GLU A 400 8.70 -15.98 -30.97
N THR A 401 7.73 -16.49 -30.20
CA THR A 401 6.73 -17.44 -30.72
C THR A 401 5.84 -16.76 -31.76
N ASP A 402 5.30 -15.58 -31.45
CA ASP A 402 4.46 -14.80 -32.38
C ASP A 402 5.19 -14.51 -33.70
N LYS A 403 6.48 -14.16 -33.64
CA LYS A 403 7.32 -13.97 -34.82
C LYS A 403 7.48 -15.24 -35.66
N LYS A 404 7.55 -16.43 -35.04
CA LYS A 404 7.65 -17.71 -35.74
C LYS A 404 6.32 -18.13 -36.36
N ASP A 405 5.20 -17.71 -35.79
CA ASP A 405 3.87 -18.04 -36.31
C ASP A 405 3.67 -17.51 -37.74
N TRP A 406 4.26 -16.36 -38.08
CA TRP A 406 4.30 -15.84 -39.46
C TRP A 406 4.96 -16.77 -40.49
N GLN A 407 5.75 -17.77 -40.07
CA GLN A 407 6.37 -18.72 -41.00
C GLN A 407 5.52 -19.97 -41.24
N LYS A 408 4.36 -20.08 -40.56
CA LYS A 408 3.45 -21.20 -40.74
C LYS A 408 2.64 -21.05 -42.02
N GLU A 409 2.35 -22.19 -42.63
CA GLU A 409 1.46 -22.32 -43.80
C GLU A 409 -0.03 -22.43 -43.40
N THR A 410 -0.33 -22.25 -42.11
CA THR A 410 -1.68 -22.37 -41.56
C THR A 410 -2.21 -21.01 -41.11
N GLU A 411 -3.49 -20.76 -41.36
CA GLU A 411 -4.19 -19.59 -40.86
C GLU A 411 -4.11 -19.47 -39.32
N PRO A 412 -4.12 -18.24 -38.77
CA PRO A 412 -4.23 -18.01 -37.34
C PRO A 412 -5.54 -18.54 -36.77
N GLU A 413 -5.55 -18.86 -35.48
CA GLU A 413 -6.74 -19.31 -34.78
C GLU A 413 -7.79 -18.19 -34.71
N ALA A 414 -9.07 -18.56 -34.72
CA ALA A 414 -10.16 -17.62 -34.53
C ALA A 414 -10.67 -17.67 -33.07
N ASP A 415 -11.06 -16.51 -32.53
CA ASP A 415 -11.72 -16.42 -31.23
C ASP A 415 -13.16 -16.96 -31.26
N GLN A 416 -13.85 -16.89 -30.12
CA GLN A 416 -15.24 -17.39 -29.98
C GLN A 416 -16.22 -16.71 -30.95
N ASP A 417 -15.92 -15.48 -31.36
CA ASP A 417 -16.72 -14.68 -32.28
C ASP A 417 -16.24 -14.83 -33.74
N GLY A 418 -15.22 -15.65 -33.98
CA GLY A 418 -14.69 -15.97 -35.29
C GLY A 418 -13.69 -14.96 -35.85
N TYR A 419 -13.13 -14.06 -35.03
CA TYR A 419 -12.07 -13.12 -35.41
C TYR A 419 -10.69 -13.75 -35.25
N TYR A 420 -9.80 -13.58 -36.24
CA TYR A 420 -8.44 -14.11 -36.14
C TYR A 420 -7.66 -13.47 -34.99
N GLN A 421 -6.91 -14.27 -34.23
CA GLN A 421 -6.01 -13.84 -33.17
C GLN A 421 -4.76 -14.72 -33.17
N THR A 422 -3.61 -14.16 -32.76
CA THR A 422 -2.43 -14.99 -32.49
C THR A 422 -2.45 -15.47 -31.04
N THR A 423 -1.53 -16.36 -30.68
CA THR A 423 -1.42 -16.82 -29.28
C THR A 423 -0.93 -15.73 -28.33
N LEU A 424 -0.44 -14.59 -28.84
CA LEU A 424 0.22 -13.56 -28.03
C LEU A 424 -0.69 -12.94 -26.95
N PRO A 425 -1.93 -12.48 -27.23
CA PRO A 425 -2.79 -11.96 -26.16
C PRO A 425 -3.10 -13.02 -25.10
N ALA A 426 -3.46 -14.24 -25.53
CA ALA A 426 -3.79 -15.33 -24.61
C ALA A 426 -2.62 -15.67 -23.69
N ILE A 427 -1.40 -15.76 -24.24
CA ILE A 427 -0.17 -15.92 -23.45
C ILE A 427 -0.08 -14.73 -22.50
N VAL A 428 0.04 -13.49 -22.98
CA VAL A 428 0.23 -12.30 -22.12
C VAL A 428 -0.77 -12.20 -20.95
N PHE A 429 -2.03 -12.58 -21.15
CA PHE A 429 -3.09 -12.52 -20.14
C PHE A 429 -3.19 -13.73 -19.19
N GLN A 430 -2.50 -14.85 -19.46
CA GLN A 430 -2.40 -15.96 -18.51
C GLN A 430 -1.54 -15.63 -17.27
N VAL A 431 -0.75 -14.56 -17.31
CA VAL A 431 -0.04 -14.06 -16.11
C VAL A 431 -1.02 -13.27 -15.24
N GLN A 432 -0.97 -13.50 -13.93
CA GLN A 432 -1.90 -12.94 -12.94
C GLN A 432 -2.33 -11.47 -13.22
N PRO A 433 -3.63 -11.13 -13.14
CA PRO A 433 -4.21 -9.83 -13.48
C PRO A 433 -3.53 -8.57 -12.92
N LEU A 434 -3.08 -8.61 -11.66
CA LEU A 434 -2.48 -7.47 -10.93
C LEU A 434 -1.12 -7.03 -11.51
N ILE A 435 -0.45 -7.96 -12.17
CA ILE A 435 0.92 -7.83 -12.65
C ILE A 435 0.95 -7.11 -13.99
N PHE A 436 -0.10 -7.30 -14.78
CA PHE A 436 -0.26 -6.66 -16.07
C PHE A 436 -0.39 -5.13 -15.95
N LEU A 437 -0.94 -4.62 -14.84
CA LEU A 437 -1.06 -3.17 -14.58
C LEU A 437 0.29 -2.50 -14.29
N TYR A 438 1.13 -3.12 -13.45
CA TYR A 438 2.51 -2.66 -13.17
C TYR A 438 3.42 -2.79 -14.41
N PHE A 439 3.05 -3.71 -15.31
CA PHE A 439 3.72 -4.06 -16.56
C PHE A 439 3.41 -3.09 -17.72
N LEU A 440 2.23 -2.47 -17.78
CA LEU A 440 1.86 -1.48 -18.82
C LEU A 440 2.95 -0.39 -18.99
N LEU A 441 3.48 0.15 -17.88
CA LEU A 441 4.53 1.18 -17.91
C LEU A 441 5.83 0.76 -18.61
N ARG A 442 6.22 -0.52 -18.53
CA ARG A 442 7.46 -1.04 -19.13
C ARG A 442 7.26 -1.64 -20.52
N CYS A 443 6.01 -1.73 -20.99
CA CYS A 443 5.66 -2.34 -22.28
C CYS A 443 5.88 -1.44 -23.49
N LEU A 444 6.08 -0.14 -23.33
CA LEU A 444 6.34 0.78 -24.45
C LEU A 444 7.48 0.28 -25.35
N ASN A 445 8.62 -0.07 -24.76
CA ASN A 445 9.77 -0.61 -25.49
C ASN A 445 9.50 -1.97 -26.17
N ARG A 446 8.47 -2.70 -25.74
CA ARG A 446 8.14 -4.04 -26.27
C ARG A 446 7.09 -3.96 -27.36
N ILE A 447 6.08 -3.12 -27.21
CA ILE A 447 5.11 -2.78 -28.27
C ILE A 447 5.84 -2.13 -29.44
N CYS A 448 6.79 -1.21 -29.19
CA CYS A 448 7.64 -0.67 -30.25
C CYS A 448 8.46 -1.75 -30.96
N ARG A 449 8.96 -2.76 -30.23
CA ARG A 449 9.70 -3.87 -30.83
C ARG A 449 8.80 -4.78 -31.67
N TRP A 450 7.57 -5.02 -31.21
CA TRP A 450 6.56 -5.78 -31.94
C TRP A 450 6.15 -5.05 -33.23
N ARG A 451 5.93 -3.73 -33.18
CA ARG A 451 5.73 -2.87 -34.36
C ARG A 451 6.85 -3.02 -35.39
N LEU A 452 8.12 -2.97 -34.96
CA LEU A 452 9.26 -3.16 -35.87
C LEU A 452 9.28 -4.55 -36.53
N VAL A 453 8.81 -5.59 -35.85
CA VAL A 453 8.68 -6.93 -36.44
C VAL A 453 7.60 -6.93 -37.52
N ILE A 454 6.47 -6.25 -37.29
CA ILE A 454 5.37 -6.13 -38.25
C ILE A 454 5.84 -5.39 -39.51
N ILE A 455 6.49 -4.23 -39.34
CA ILE A 455 7.07 -3.46 -40.45
C ILE A 455 8.07 -4.31 -41.23
N GLY A 456 8.98 -5.01 -40.54
CA GLY A 456 9.94 -5.90 -41.20
C GLY A 456 9.29 -7.07 -41.96
N LYS A 457 8.10 -7.53 -41.54
CA LYS A 457 7.34 -8.57 -42.23
C LYS A 457 6.60 -8.04 -43.45
N ASP A 458 6.09 -6.83 -43.37
CA ASP A 458 5.55 -6.12 -44.54
C ASP A 458 6.62 -5.89 -45.60
N GLU A 459 7.80 -5.38 -45.20
CA GLU A 459 8.93 -5.19 -46.12
C GLU A 459 9.44 -6.50 -46.77
N GLU A 460 9.29 -7.64 -46.08
CA GLU A 460 9.60 -8.97 -46.61
C GLU A 460 8.55 -9.37 -47.66
N HIS A 461 7.27 -9.17 -47.36
CA HIS A 461 6.16 -9.46 -48.27
C HIS A 461 6.17 -8.60 -49.54
N MET A 462 6.50 -7.31 -49.41
CA MET A 462 6.62 -6.41 -50.55
C MET A 462 7.77 -6.79 -51.51
N LYS A 463 8.76 -7.58 -51.04
CA LYS A 463 9.82 -8.13 -51.91
C LYS A 463 9.38 -9.40 -52.62
N ASP A 464 8.59 -10.24 -51.95
CA ASP A 464 8.03 -11.46 -52.49
C ASP A 464 6.63 -11.70 -51.94
N ARG A 465 5.61 -11.36 -52.74
CA ARG A 465 4.19 -11.45 -52.37
C ARG A 465 3.71 -12.89 -52.13
N GLN A 466 4.52 -13.92 -52.38
CA GLN A 466 4.21 -15.31 -52.03
C GLN A 466 4.55 -15.65 -50.56
N HIS A 467 5.34 -14.81 -49.90
CA HIS A 467 5.83 -15.03 -48.55
C HIS A 467 5.58 -13.81 -47.67
N PRO A 468 5.06 -13.96 -46.44
CA PRO A 468 4.46 -15.17 -45.88
C PRO A 468 3.18 -15.62 -46.60
N GLN A 469 2.92 -16.93 -46.67
CA GLN A 469 1.76 -17.49 -47.38
C GLN A 469 0.41 -16.98 -46.84
N CYS A 470 0.27 -16.86 -45.52
CA CYS A 470 -0.94 -16.36 -44.85
C CYS A 470 -0.79 -14.90 -44.39
N TYR A 471 -0.10 -14.05 -45.16
CA TYR A 471 0.22 -12.67 -44.79
C TYR A 471 -1.04 -11.88 -44.36
N VAL A 472 -2.11 -11.91 -45.18
CA VAL A 472 -3.36 -11.18 -44.91
C VAL A 472 -3.98 -11.64 -43.59
N GLN A 473 -4.11 -12.95 -43.37
CA GLN A 473 -4.75 -13.49 -42.17
C GLN A 473 -3.95 -13.16 -40.90
N TYR A 474 -2.61 -13.24 -40.93
CA TYR A 474 -1.77 -12.85 -39.79
C TYR A 474 -1.77 -11.35 -39.53
N MET A 475 -1.84 -10.52 -40.57
CA MET A 475 -1.98 -9.07 -40.40
C MET A 475 -3.32 -8.71 -39.75
N ILE A 476 -4.42 -9.34 -40.17
CA ILE A 476 -5.74 -9.24 -39.53
C ILE A 476 -5.65 -9.65 -38.04
N ALA A 477 -4.99 -10.78 -37.75
CA ALA A 477 -4.84 -11.26 -36.38
C ALA A 477 -4.11 -10.24 -35.48
N ILE A 478 -3.13 -9.52 -36.02
CA ILE A 478 -2.35 -8.51 -35.28
C ILE A 478 -3.16 -7.24 -35.02
N ILE A 479 -3.94 -6.80 -36.01
CA ILE A 479 -4.89 -5.70 -35.85
C ILE A 479 -5.90 -6.03 -34.74
N ASN A 480 -6.40 -7.28 -34.73
CA ASN A 480 -7.31 -7.77 -33.70
C ASN A 480 -6.65 -7.91 -32.33
N ASN A 481 -5.41 -8.38 -32.26
CA ASN A 481 -4.64 -8.46 -31.02
C ASN A 481 -4.52 -7.09 -30.35
N CYS A 482 -4.27 -6.02 -31.11
CA CYS A 482 -4.22 -4.65 -30.58
C CYS A 482 -5.51 -4.27 -29.85
N GLN A 483 -6.66 -4.63 -30.42
CA GLN A 483 -7.97 -4.38 -29.83
C GLN A 483 -8.21 -5.27 -28.59
N THR A 484 -7.84 -6.55 -28.65
CA THR A 484 -7.91 -7.47 -27.50
C THR A 484 -7.05 -6.99 -26.33
N PHE A 485 -5.86 -6.44 -26.60
CA PHE A 485 -5.02 -5.82 -25.58
C PHE A 485 -5.73 -4.64 -24.91
N LYS A 486 -6.31 -3.70 -25.68
CA LYS A 486 -7.05 -2.56 -25.12
C LYS A 486 -8.23 -2.98 -24.24
N GLU A 487 -9.05 -3.91 -24.72
CA GLU A 487 -10.22 -4.43 -23.99
C GLU A 487 -9.82 -5.03 -22.65
N SER A 488 -8.74 -5.80 -22.66
CA SER A 488 -8.21 -6.48 -21.48
C SER A 488 -7.53 -5.52 -20.50
N ILE A 489 -6.76 -4.53 -20.99
CA ILE A 489 -6.21 -3.42 -20.18
C ILE A 489 -7.35 -2.71 -19.44
N ASN A 490 -8.41 -2.35 -20.15
CA ASN A 490 -9.56 -1.64 -19.58
C ASN A 490 -10.37 -2.50 -18.59
N SER A 491 -10.48 -3.81 -18.84
CA SER A 491 -11.09 -4.76 -17.91
C SER A 491 -10.31 -4.86 -16.59
N LEU A 492 -8.98 -4.94 -16.66
CA LEU A 492 -8.12 -5.05 -15.49
C LEU A 492 -8.12 -3.79 -14.63
N LYS A 493 -8.09 -2.60 -15.25
CA LYS A 493 -8.23 -1.33 -14.53
C LYS A 493 -9.52 -1.25 -13.74
N ARG A 494 -10.65 -1.63 -14.35
CA ARG A 494 -11.96 -1.65 -13.67
C ARG A 494 -11.98 -2.58 -12.45
N LYS A 495 -11.19 -3.66 -12.45
CA LYS A 495 -11.14 -4.62 -11.34
C LYS A 495 -10.22 -4.19 -10.19
N TYR A 496 -9.10 -3.51 -10.49
CA TYR A 496 -8.03 -3.30 -9.51
C TYR A 496 -7.69 -1.83 -9.21
N SER A 497 -8.16 -0.88 -10.01
CA SER A 497 -7.92 0.56 -9.77
C SER A 497 -9.19 1.22 -9.22
N GLN A 498 -9.08 1.82 -8.03
CA GLN A 498 -10.14 2.66 -7.45
C GLN A 498 -10.16 4.08 -8.04
N SER A 499 -9.07 4.49 -8.70
CA SER A 499 -8.98 5.74 -9.46
C SER A 499 -9.35 5.49 -10.92
N ALA A 500 -10.31 6.28 -11.43
CA ALA A 500 -10.72 6.29 -12.82
C ALA A 500 -9.82 7.20 -13.70
N GLU A 501 -8.78 7.83 -13.14
CA GLU A 501 -7.95 8.78 -13.88
C GLU A 501 -6.92 8.07 -14.77
N ALA A 502 -6.95 8.39 -16.06
CA ALA A 502 -6.00 7.90 -17.04
C ALA A 502 -4.61 8.46 -16.73
N THR A 503 -3.64 7.59 -16.50
CA THR A 503 -2.24 8.02 -16.34
C THR A 503 -1.63 8.36 -17.70
N GLN A 504 -0.60 9.20 -17.73
CA GLN A 504 0.11 9.56 -18.98
C GLN A 504 0.67 8.33 -19.74
N ASN A 505 0.99 7.26 -19.03
CA ASN A 505 1.43 6.00 -19.61
C ASN A 505 0.30 5.24 -20.32
N ASP A 506 -0.94 5.39 -19.85
CA ASP A 506 -2.11 4.77 -20.47
C ASP A 506 -2.41 5.35 -21.83
N ALA A 507 -2.37 6.68 -21.94
CA ALA A 507 -2.55 7.39 -23.20
C ALA A 507 -1.45 7.01 -24.21
N THR A 508 -0.22 6.80 -23.73
CA THR A 508 0.91 6.42 -24.59
C THR A 508 0.75 5.00 -25.14
N ILE A 509 0.27 4.05 -24.32
CA ILE A 509 0.07 2.67 -24.74
C ILE A 509 -1.10 2.56 -25.71
N ASP A 510 -2.21 3.24 -25.41
CA ASP A 510 -3.36 3.28 -26.32
C ASP A 510 -2.95 3.89 -27.68
N LYS A 511 -2.20 4.99 -27.66
CA LYS A 511 -1.64 5.59 -28.88
C LYS A 511 -0.77 4.63 -29.68
N LEU A 512 0.13 3.88 -29.03
CA LEU A 512 0.99 2.91 -29.73
C LEU A 512 0.19 1.74 -30.32
N LEU A 513 -0.79 1.21 -29.61
CA LEU A 513 -1.65 0.14 -30.12
C LEU A 513 -2.51 0.64 -31.30
N ASN A 514 -2.99 1.88 -31.23
CA ASN A 514 -3.67 2.54 -32.36
C ASN A 514 -2.75 2.72 -33.56
N GLU A 515 -1.49 3.13 -33.34
CA GLU A 515 -0.50 3.25 -34.40
C GLU A 515 -0.24 1.91 -35.09
N VAL A 516 -0.04 0.84 -34.34
CA VAL A 516 0.19 -0.51 -34.90
C VAL A 516 -1.02 -1.01 -35.69
N ALA A 517 -2.24 -0.86 -35.13
CA ALA A 517 -3.45 -1.28 -35.82
C ALA A 517 -3.68 -0.49 -37.13
N ARG A 518 -3.44 0.83 -37.10
CA ARG A 518 -3.58 1.70 -38.27
C ARG A 518 -2.54 1.39 -39.35
N GLU A 519 -1.28 1.14 -38.98
CA GLU A 519 -0.26 0.70 -39.92
C GLU A 519 -0.63 -0.65 -40.55
N GLY A 520 -1.08 -1.62 -39.76
CA GLY A 520 -1.55 -2.90 -40.28
C GLY A 520 -2.71 -2.75 -41.27
N CYS A 521 -3.68 -1.87 -40.97
CA CYS A 521 -4.77 -1.56 -41.90
C CYS A 521 -4.25 -0.90 -43.19
N GLN A 522 -3.26 0.00 -43.09
CA GLN A 522 -2.65 0.62 -44.26
C GLN A 522 -1.94 -0.40 -45.15
N PHE A 523 -1.17 -1.32 -44.57
CA PHE A 523 -0.50 -2.38 -45.31
C PHE A 523 -1.49 -3.31 -46.04
N LEU A 524 -2.60 -3.68 -45.37
CA LEU A 524 -3.67 -4.43 -46.02
C LEU A 524 -4.31 -3.66 -47.18
N LEU A 525 -4.54 -2.35 -47.02
CA LEU A 525 -5.06 -1.52 -48.11
C LEU A 525 -4.04 -1.37 -49.25
N ASP A 526 -2.75 -1.24 -48.95
CA ASP A 526 -1.72 -1.18 -49.99
C ASP A 526 -1.72 -2.44 -50.86
N GLU A 527 -1.91 -3.62 -50.26
CA GLU A 527 -2.07 -4.88 -50.99
C GLU A 527 -3.26 -4.83 -51.97
N VAL A 528 -4.42 -4.35 -51.52
CA VAL A 528 -5.60 -4.17 -52.39
C VAL A 528 -5.28 -3.23 -53.55
N PHE A 529 -4.67 -2.08 -53.27
CA PHE A 529 -4.44 -1.03 -54.27
C PHE A 529 -3.32 -1.36 -55.26
N LEU A 530 -2.37 -2.23 -54.88
CA LEU A 530 -1.39 -2.80 -55.81
C LEU A 530 -2.08 -3.64 -56.89
N ASP A 531 -3.07 -4.47 -56.51
CA ASP A 531 -3.81 -5.28 -57.48
C ASP A 531 -4.81 -4.46 -58.31
N LEU A 532 -5.28 -3.34 -57.78
CA LEU A 532 -6.13 -2.39 -58.50
C LEU A 532 -5.37 -1.44 -59.43
N GLU A 533 -4.04 -1.34 -59.32
CA GLU A 533 -3.24 -0.30 -59.98
C GLU A 533 -3.48 -0.25 -61.51
N HIS A 534 -3.54 -1.41 -62.16
CA HIS A 534 -3.80 -1.49 -63.60
C HIS A 534 -5.18 -0.92 -63.98
N HIS A 535 -6.21 -1.28 -63.23
CA HIS A 535 -7.59 -0.86 -63.48
C HIS A 535 -7.82 0.62 -63.13
N LEU A 536 -7.19 1.12 -62.07
CA LEU A 536 -7.19 2.54 -61.72
C LEU A 536 -6.51 3.37 -62.81
N ASN A 537 -5.44 2.86 -63.41
CA ASN A 537 -4.75 3.54 -64.50
C ASN A 537 -5.53 3.60 -65.81
N ASP A 538 -6.48 2.68 -66.02
CA ASP A 538 -7.38 2.63 -67.17
C ASP A 538 -8.51 3.68 -67.07
N LEU A 539 -8.77 4.26 -65.90
CA LEU A 539 -9.78 5.31 -65.69
C LEU A 539 -9.45 6.58 -66.47
N LEU A 540 -10.49 7.26 -66.97
CA LEU A 540 -10.38 8.51 -67.74
C LEU A 540 -9.41 8.42 -68.94
N THR A 541 -9.29 7.23 -69.54
CA THR A 541 -8.60 7.01 -70.82
C THR A 541 -9.60 6.98 -71.99
N ARG A 542 -9.11 6.96 -73.23
CA ARG A 542 -9.99 6.77 -74.40
C ARG A 542 -10.70 5.41 -74.37
N LYS A 543 -10.03 4.37 -73.86
CA LYS A 543 -10.60 3.03 -73.64
C LYS A 543 -11.73 3.07 -72.61
N TRP A 544 -11.59 3.86 -71.55
CA TRP A 544 -12.66 4.11 -70.59
C TRP A 544 -13.89 4.73 -71.28
N LEU A 545 -13.72 5.78 -72.09
CA LEU A 545 -14.87 6.41 -72.76
C LEU A 545 -15.61 5.45 -73.70
N THR A 546 -14.90 4.53 -74.38
CA THR A 546 -15.49 3.57 -75.33
C THR A 546 -16.08 2.31 -74.71
N GLY A 547 -16.06 2.15 -73.38
CA GLY A 547 -16.70 1.00 -72.72
C GLY A 547 -15.81 0.10 -71.85
N SER A 548 -14.80 0.62 -71.12
CA SER A 548 -14.01 -0.20 -70.18
C SER A 548 -14.85 -0.80 -69.04
N HIS A 549 -14.44 -1.94 -68.49
CA HIS A 549 -15.02 -2.55 -67.28
C HIS A 549 -14.19 -2.29 -66.01
N ALA A 550 -13.27 -1.31 -66.05
CA ALA A 550 -12.34 -1.05 -64.95
C ALA A 550 -13.03 -0.84 -63.60
N VAL A 551 -14.12 -0.06 -63.53
CA VAL A 551 -14.85 0.19 -62.27
C VAL A 551 -15.58 -1.06 -61.77
N ASP A 552 -16.14 -1.87 -62.67
CA ASP A 552 -16.79 -3.13 -62.30
C ASP A 552 -15.76 -4.07 -61.62
N THR A 553 -14.56 -4.20 -62.22
CA THR A 553 -13.46 -4.99 -61.65
C THR A 553 -12.96 -4.41 -60.34
N ILE A 554 -12.79 -3.08 -60.24
CA ILE A 554 -12.41 -2.41 -58.99
C ILE A 554 -13.41 -2.76 -57.88
N CYS A 555 -14.71 -2.68 -58.16
CA CYS A 555 -15.73 -2.97 -57.17
C CYS A 555 -15.69 -4.42 -56.69
N VAL A 556 -15.57 -5.38 -57.63
CA VAL A 556 -15.51 -6.81 -57.30
C VAL A 556 -14.26 -7.14 -56.49
N THR A 557 -13.09 -6.67 -56.92
CA THR A 557 -11.84 -6.93 -56.20
C THR A 557 -11.87 -6.33 -54.79
N VAL A 558 -12.33 -5.09 -54.62
CA VAL A 558 -12.49 -4.49 -53.29
C VAL A 558 -13.48 -5.30 -52.45
N GLU A 559 -14.60 -5.74 -53.02
CA GLU A 559 -15.58 -6.56 -52.31
C GLU A 559 -14.99 -7.89 -51.83
N ASP A 560 -14.23 -8.59 -52.68
CA ASP A 560 -13.58 -9.86 -52.35
C ASP A 560 -12.60 -9.71 -51.17
N TYR A 561 -11.71 -8.71 -51.21
CA TYR A 561 -10.81 -8.44 -50.09
C TYR A 561 -11.55 -8.06 -48.80
N PHE A 562 -12.59 -7.26 -48.91
CA PHE A 562 -13.34 -6.83 -47.73
C PHE A 562 -14.19 -7.95 -47.10
N ASN A 563 -14.53 -8.99 -47.88
CA ASN A 563 -15.10 -10.22 -47.32
C ASN A 563 -14.08 -10.96 -46.44
N ASP A 564 -12.81 -11.02 -46.84
CA ASP A 564 -11.73 -11.58 -46.02
C ASP A 564 -11.46 -10.69 -44.79
N PHE A 565 -11.51 -9.36 -44.97
CA PHE A 565 -11.35 -8.39 -43.90
C PHE A 565 -12.54 -8.31 -42.93
N ALA A 566 -13.65 -9.01 -43.20
CA ALA A 566 -14.76 -9.15 -42.24
C ALA A 566 -14.29 -9.77 -40.91
N LYS A 567 -13.14 -10.45 -40.93
CA LYS A 567 -12.42 -11.00 -39.77
C LYS A 567 -11.66 -9.96 -38.95
N ILE A 568 -11.71 -8.68 -39.30
CA ILE A 568 -11.20 -7.57 -38.48
C ILE A 568 -12.30 -7.08 -37.52
N LYS A 569 -11.94 -6.85 -36.26
CA LYS A 569 -12.83 -6.29 -35.24
C LYS A 569 -13.40 -4.92 -35.66
N LYS A 570 -14.67 -4.70 -35.34
CA LYS A 570 -15.51 -3.58 -35.79
C LYS A 570 -14.83 -2.19 -35.83
N PRO A 571 -14.19 -1.67 -34.76
CA PRO A 571 -13.67 -0.30 -34.76
C PRO A 571 -12.60 -0.07 -35.85
N ASN A 572 -11.68 -1.01 -36.01
CA ASN A 572 -10.63 -0.91 -37.03
C ASN A 572 -11.18 -1.18 -38.44
N ASN A 573 -12.16 -2.07 -38.57
CA ASN A 573 -12.80 -2.36 -39.85
C ASN A 573 -13.57 -1.14 -40.40
N GLN A 574 -14.31 -0.42 -39.54
CA GLN A 574 -15.02 0.80 -39.94
C GLN A 574 -14.06 1.90 -40.42
N GLU A 575 -12.96 2.13 -39.69
CA GLU A 575 -11.92 3.10 -40.08
C GLU A 575 -11.27 2.70 -41.42
N MET A 576 -10.91 1.43 -41.58
CA MET A 576 -10.31 0.90 -42.80
C MET A 576 -11.24 0.98 -44.01
N THR A 577 -12.53 0.68 -43.84
CA THR A 577 -13.56 0.81 -44.88
C THR A 577 -13.70 2.27 -45.33
N SER A 578 -13.69 3.21 -44.38
CA SER A 578 -13.76 4.64 -44.66
C SER A 578 -12.54 5.13 -45.45
N GLU A 579 -11.34 4.68 -45.08
CA GLU A 579 -10.10 5.04 -45.78
C GLU A 579 -10.04 4.40 -47.18
N ALA A 580 -10.48 3.16 -47.34
CA ALA A 580 -10.59 2.53 -48.66
C ALA A 580 -11.54 3.29 -49.59
N HIS A 581 -12.72 3.67 -49.09
CA HIS A 581 -13.67 4.49 -49.84
C HIS A 581 -13.02 5.81 -50.29
N ARG A 582 -12.38 6.51 -49.36
CA ARG A 582 -11.66 7.75 -49.66
C ARG A 582 -10.59 7.53 -50.72
N ARG A 583 -9.77 6.49 -50.60
CA ARG A 583 -8.66 6.22 -51.52
C ARG A 583 -9.17 5.87 -52.93
N VAL A 584 -10.23 5.06 -53.06
CA VAL A 584 -10.85 4.76 -54.38
C VAL A 584 -11.34 6.04 -55.06
N VAL A 585 -12.08 6.89 -54.33
CA VAL A 585 -12.61 8.15 -54.88
C VAL A 585 -11.48 9.11 -55.24
N VAL A 586 -10.46 9.24 -54.38
CA VAL A 586 -9.30 10.10 -54.65
C VAL A 586 -8.52 9.63 -55.88
N GLU A 587 -8.32 8.33 -56.09
CA GLU A 587 -7.68 7.81 -57.30
C GLU A 587 -8.52 8.08 -58.56
N TYR A 588 -9.85 7.99 -58.46
CA TYR A 588 -10.75 8.38 -59.54
C TYR A 588 -10.63 9.88 -59.89
N LEU A 589 -10.60 10.74 -58.87
CA LEU A 589 -10.41 12.18 -59.04
C LEU A 589 -9.02 12.52 -59.58
N LYS A 590 -7.96 11.82 -59.14
CA LYS A 590 -6.62 11.94 -59.73
C LYS A 590 -6.64 11.58 -61.20
N ALA A 591 -7.35 10.51 -61.60
CA ALA A 591 -7.49 10.15 -63.00
C ALA A 591 -8.14 11.29 -63.83
N ILE A 592 -9.16 11.97 -63.29
CA ILE A 592 -9.74 13.17 -63.93
C ILE A 592 -8.69 14.28 -64.10
N MET A 593 -7.89 14.55 -63.07
CA MET A 593 -6.99 15.71 -63.05
C MET A 593 -5.66 15.47 -63.77
N GLN A 594 -5.21 14.23 -63.88
CA GLN A 594 -3.86 13.89 -64.36
C GLN A 594 -3.85 13.28 -65.77
N LYS A 595 -4.96 12.65 -66.20
CA LYS A 595 -5.01 11.98 -67.51
C LYS A 595 -5.32 13.00 -68.62
N ARG A 596 -4.69 12.83 -69.78
CA ARG A 596 -4.77 13.77 -70.93
C ARG A 596 -5.92 13.45 -71.89
N ILE A 597 -7.06 13.01 -71.39
CA ILE A 597 -8.27 12.89 -72.21
C ILE A 597 -8.89 14.27 -72.43
N SER A 598 -9.53 14.48 -73.58
CA SER A 598 -10.29 15.69 -73.86
C SER A 598 -11.53 15.33 -74.67
N PHE A 599 -12.71 15.71 -74.20
CA PHE A 599 -13.97 15.44 -74.88
C PHE A 599 -14.10 16.31 -76.13
N LYS A 600 -14.32 15.69 -77.29
CA LYS A 600 -14.27 16.37 -78.59
C LYS A 600 -15.55 17.12 -78.95
N ASN A 601 -16.69 16.66 -78.45
CA ASN A 601 -18.01 17.20 -78.77
C ASN A 601 -18.95 17.08 -77.56
N ALA A 602 -20.16 17.64 -77.69
CA ALA A 602 -21.16 17.64 -76.63
C ALA A 602 -21.64 16.22 -76.26
N ASP A 603 -21.72 15.31 -77.24
CA ASP A 603 -22.13 13.92 -77.03
C ASP A 603 -21.08 13.16 -76.20
N GLU A 604 -19.78 13.26 -76.53
CA GLU A 604 -18.69 12.67 -75.74
C GLU A 604 -18.67 13.20 -74.29
N ARG A 605 -18.97 14.49 -74.09
CA ARG A 605 -19.07 15.07 -72.74
C ARG A 605 -20.25 14.50 -71.96
N LYS A 606 -21.41 14.37 -72.60
CA LYS A 606 -22.61 13.82 -71.97
C LYS A 606 -22.40 12.34 -71.62
N ASP A 607 -21.87 11.55 -72.55
CA ASP A 607 -21.58 10.13 -72.34
C ASP A 607 -20.55 9.94 -71.22
N GLY A 608 -19.49 10.76 -71.19
CA GLY A 608 -18.50 10.76 -70.11
C GLY A 608 -19.09 11.14 -68.76
N ALA A 609 -19.93 12.18 -68.70
CA ALA A 609 -20.58 12.64 -67.47
C ALA A 609 -21.58 11.61 -66.92
N ASP A 610 -22.46 11.07 -67.78
CA ASP A 610 -23.44 10.06 -67.38
C ASP A 610 -22.74 8.78 -66.90
N ARG A 611 -21.60 8.42 -67.52
CA ARG A 611 -20.74 7.33 -67.05
C ARG A 611 -20.11 7.62 -65.69
N MET A 612 -19.57 8.81 -65.46
CA MET A 612 -19.01 9.21 -64.16
C MET A 612 -20.06 9.13 -63.03
N ILE A 613 -21.29 9.57 -63.30
CA ILE A 613 -22.40 9.46 -62.33
C ILE A 613 -22.70 8.00 -62.02
N LYS A 614 -22.81 7.15 -63.04
CA LYS A 614 -23.05 5.71 -62.86
C LYS A 614 -21.94 5.04 -62.05
N GLU A 615 -20.69 5.33 -62.35
CA GLU A 615 -19.52 4.78 -61.64
C GLU A 615 -19.46 5.30 -60.18
N ALA A 616 -19.84 6.55 -59.94
CA ALA A 616 -19.99 7.08 -58.58
C ALA A 616 -21.10 6.36 -57.79
N ASP A 617 -22.23 6.05 -58.42
CA ASP A 617 -23.31 5.29 -57.79
C ASP A 617 -22.92 3.83 -57.51
N GLN A 618 -22.07 3.22 -58.34
CA GLN A 618 -21.49 1.89 -58.09
C GLN A 618 -20.62 1.91 -56.83
N PHE A 619 -19.73 2.90 -56.68
CA PHE A 619 -18.93 3.06 -55.47
C PHE A 619 -19.79 3.32 -54.23
N LYS A 620 -20.83 4.18 -54.32
CA LYS A 620 -21.80 4.37 -53.23
C LYS A 620 -22.45 3.06 -52.81
N PHE A 621 -22.92 2.27 -53.78
CA PHE A 621 -23.56 0.99 -53.50
C PHE A 621 -22.61 0.02 -52.77
N LEU A 622 -21.38 -0.14 -53.28
CA LEU A 622 -20.36 -0.99 -52.67
C LEU A 622 -20.04 -0.55 -51.23
N PHE A 623 -19.66 0.71 -51.02
CA PHE A 623 -19.22 1.15 -49.70
C PHE A 623 -20.35 1.25 -48.68
N ARG A 624 -21.61 1.49 -49.10
CA ARG A 624 -22.78 1.33 -48.22
C ARG A 624 -22.99 -0.11 -47.78
N LYS A 625 -22.73 -1.08 -48.68
CA LYS A 625 -22.80 -2.51 -48.36
C LYS A 625 -21.70 -2.88 -47.36
N LEU A 626 -20.47 -2.41 -47.56
CA LEU A 626 -19.33 -2.69 -46.68
C LEU A 626 -19.40 -1.97 -45.32
N SER A 627 -19.96 -0.76 -45.26
CA SER A 627 -20.06 0.05 -44.03
C SER A 627 -21.28 -0.27 -43.16
N ALA A 628 -22.06 -1.30 -43.49
CA ALA A 628 -23.33 -1.63 -42.83
C ALA A 628 -24.35 -0.46 -42.79
N GLY A 629 -24.34 0.39 -43.82
CA GLY A 629 -25.34 1.45 -44.02
C GLY A 629 -25.02 2.82 -43.43
N GLU A 630 -23.77 3.10 -43.03
CA GLU A 630 -23.34 4.46 -42.68
C GLU A 630 -23.31 5.36 -43.94
N ASP A 631 -23.79 6.61 -43.79
CA ASP A 631 -23.87 7.58 -44.89
C ASP A 631 -22.47 8.08 -45.29
N THR A 632 -21.94 7.46 -46.34
CA THR A 632 -20.62 7.76 -46.91
C THR A 632 -20.70 8.44 -48.27
N ASP A 633 -21.90 8.87 -48.70
CA ASP A 633 -22.17 9.30 -50.07
C ASP A 633 -21.40 10.55 -50.49
N ARG A 634 -21.00 11.37 -49.50
CA ARG A 634 -20.36 12.68 -49.69
C ARG A 634 -19.08 12.62 -50.53
N LEU A 635 -18.32 11.52 -50.44
CA LEU A 635 -17.10 11.33 -51.22
C LEU A 635 -17.46 11.12 -52.70
N CYS A 636 -18.38 10.21 -53.00
CA CYS A 636 -18.82 9.97 -54.37
C CYS A 636 -19.55 11.18 -54.99
N ASP A 637 -20.22 12.01 -54.17
CA ASP A 637 -20.85 13.25 -54.63
C ASP A 637 -19.87 14.24 -55.27
N SER A 638 -18.56 14.15 -54.98
CA SER A 638 -17.57 15.01 -55.65
C SER A 638 -17.36 14.61 -57.10
N ILE A 639 -17.46 13.31 -57.41
CA ILE A 639 -17.41 12.80 -58.79
C ILE A 639 -18.65 13.28 -59.54
N ALA A 640 -19.83 13.16 -58.93
CA ALA A 640 -21.08 13.63 -59.51
C ALA A 640 -21.08 15.15 -59.74
N ALA A 641 -20.58 15.95 -58.80
CA ALA A 641 -20.46 17.40 -58.95
C ALA A 641 -19.54 17.79 -60.12
N ILE A 642 -18.45 17.06 -60.33
CA ILE A 642 -17.58 17.24 -61.50
C ILE A 642 -18.31 16.83 -62.79
N ALA A 643 -19.07 15.73 -62.76
CA ALA A 643 -19.84 15.27 -63.91
C ALA A 643 -20.85 16.33 -64.39
N GLU A 644 -21.50 17.07 -63.48
CA GLU A 644 -22.39 18.18 -63.83
C GLU A 644 -21.64 19.30 -64.60
N VAL A 645 -20.40 19.61 -64.20
CA VAL A 645 -19.53 20.55 -64.94
C VAL A 645 -19.25 20.05 -66.35
N PHE A 646 -19.19 18.74 -66.61
CA PHE A 646 -19.02 18.20 -67.97
C PHE A 646 -20.34 18.13 -68.76
N LYS A 647 -21.44 17.81 -68.09
CA LYS A 647 -22.79 17.66 -68.66
C LYS A 647 -23.37 18.98 -69.16
N LEU A 648 -22.97 20.10 -68.56
CA LEU A 648 -23.43 21.43 -68.96
C LEU A 648 -23.18 21.68 -70.46
N THR A 649 -24.24 21.95 -71.22
CA THR A 649 -24.16 22.13 -72.67
C THR A 649 -23.81 23.56 -73.07
N ASP A 650 -24.24 24.56 -72.29
CA ASP A 650 -24.00 25.98 -72.55
C ASP A 650 -22.68 26.46 -71.91
N PRO A 651 -21.64 26.82 -72.69
CA PRO A 651 -20.38 27.32 -72.15
C PRO A 651 -20.51 28.66 -71.42
N ALA A 652 -21.54 29.46 -71.68
CA ALA A 652 -21.73 30.76 -71.02
C ALA A 652 -22.05 30.62 -69.52
N LEU A 653 -22.64 29.49 -69.12
CA LEU A 653 -23.01 29.19 -67.73
C LEU A 653 -21.91 28.41 -66.98
N LEU A 654 -20.79 28.10 -67.64
CA LEU A 654 -19.72 27.27 -67.06
C LEU A 654 -19.12 27.86 -65.79
N TYR A 655 -19.08 29.19 -65.69
CA TYR A 655 -18.67 29.89 -64.47
C TYR A 655 -19.54 29.53 -63.26
N LEU A 656 -20.86 29.42 -63.44
CA LEU A 656 -21.80 29.15 -62.33
C LEU A 656 -21.61 27.73 -61.78
N GLU A 657 -21.43 26.73 -62.65
CA GLU A 657 -21.19 25.35 -62.23
C GLU A 657 -19.83 25.18 -61.56
N VAL A 658 -18.78 25.81 -62.10
CA VAL A 658 -17.45 25.79 -61.46
C VAL A 658 -17.49 26.55 -60.13
N SER A 659 -18.22 27.66 -60.04
CA SER A 659 -18.42 28.39 -58.78
C SER A 659 -19.16 27.56 -57.74
N THR A 660 -20.18 26.81 -58.15
CA THR A 660 -20.92 25.87 -57.29
C THR A 660 -20.01 24.74 -56.81
N LEU A 661 -19.17 24.19 -57.69
CA LEU A 661 -18.19 23.16 -57.35
C LEU A 661 -17.17 23.68 -56.31
N VAL A 662 -16.60 24.88 -56.51
CA VAL A 662 -15.66 25.50 -55.57
C VAL A 662 -16.33 25.84 -54.24
N SER A 663 -17.60 26.27 -54.26
CA SER A 663 -18.35 26.52 -53.03
C SER A 663 -18.62 25.24 -52.24
N LYS A 664 -18.85 24.10 -52.92
CA LYS A 664 -19.10 22.80 -52.28
C LYS A 664 -17.79 22.13 -51.81
N TYR A 665 -16.69 22.35 -52.52
CA TYR A 665 -15.37 21.80 -52.23
C TYR A 665 -14.30 22.91 -52.22
N PRO A 666 -14.14 23.61 -51.08
CA PRO A 666 -13.28 24.80 -50.99
C PRO A 666 -11.78 24.49 -51.05
N ASP A 667 -11.38 23.21 -51.00
CA ASP A 667 -10.00 22.74 -51.12
C ASP A 667 -9.55 22.51 -52.59
N ILE A 668 -10.44 22.77 -53.56
CA ILE A 668 -10.09 22.83 -54.99
C ILE A 668 -9.18 24.04 -55.26
N ARG A 669 -8.10 23.80 -56.02
CA ARG A 669 -7.09 24.80 -56.40
C ARG A 669 -7.25 25.17 -57.86
N GLU A 670 -6.69 26.32 -58.25
CA GLU A 670 -6.71 26.81 -59.62
C GLU A 670 -6.23 25.77 -60.64
N GLU A 671 -5.16 25.04 -60.32
CA GLU A 671 -4.63 23.96 -61.15
C GLU A 671 -5.63 22.80 -61.38
N HIS A 672 -6.46 22.47 -60.38
CA HIS A 672 -7.54 21.48 -60.54
C HIS A 672 -8.59 21.97 -61.53
N ILE A 673 -8.96 23.25 -61.46
CA ILE A 673 -9.94 23.86 -62.37
C ILE A 673 -9.39 23.87 -63.80
N VAL A 674 -8.11 24.22 -63.98
CA VAL A 674 -7.46 24.21 -65.29
C VAL A 674 -7.44 22.79 -65.88
N ALA A 675 -7.08 21.77 -65.09
CA ALA A 675 -7.09 20.38 -65.53
C ALA A 675 -8.50 19.92 -65.92
N LEU A 676 -9.49 20.24 -65.10
CA LEU A 676 -10.90 19.94 -65.36
C LEU A 676 -11.39 20.56 -66.69
N LEU A 677 -11.12 21.84 -66.90
CA LEU A 677 -11.49 22.55 -68.13
C LEU A 677 -10.73 22.02 -69.36
N ALA A 678 -9.51 21.49 -69.18
CA ALA A 678 -8.77 20.84 -70.25
C ALA A 678 -9.41 19.52 -70.68
N VAL A 679 -9.90 18.72 -69.72
CA VAL A 679 -10.66 17.49 -70.00
C VAL A 679 -11.97 17.79 -70.72
N ARG A 680 -12.65 18.88 -70.35
CA ARG A 680 -13.91 19.31 -70.98
C ARG A 680 -13.77 19.63 -72.48
N GLY A 681 -12.63 20.19 -72.88
CA GLY A 681 -12.21 20.31 -74.30
C GLY A 681 -12.77 21.50 -75.10
N ASP A 682 -13.85 22.16 -74.66
CA ASP A 682 -14.50 23.29 -75.36
C ASP A 682 -14.22 24.67 -74.73
N ALA A 683 -13.55 24.73 -73.58
CA ALA A 683 -13.21 25.99 -72.92
C ALA A 683 -11.98 26.66 -73.59
N SER A 684 -12.18 27.83 -74.20
CA SER A 684 -11.11 28.66 -74.79
C SER A 684 -10.14 29.17 -73.73
N ARG A 685 -8.95 29.64 -74.15
CA ARG A 685 -7.95 30.19 -73.22
C ARG A 685 -8.49 31.40 -72.45
N GLU A 686 -9.22 32.27 -73.15
CA GLU A 686 -9.84 33.48 -72.61
C GLU A 686 -10.95 33.12 -71.62
N MET A 687 -11.78 32.12 -71.94
CA MET A 687 -12.83 31.63 -71.05
C MET A 687 -12.25 31.02 -69.77
N ARG A 688 -11.18 30.23 -69.86
CA ARG A 688 -10.47 29.67 -68.69
C ARG A 688 -9.94 30.78 -67.79
N GLN A 689 -9.29 31.78 -68.38
CA GLN A 689 -8.73 32.92 -67.64
C GLN A 689 -9.83 33.72 -66.94
N MET A 690 -10.94 34.00 -67.64
CA MET A 690 -12.09 34.71 -67.08
C MET A 690 -12.71 33.96 -65.90
N ILE A 691 -12.91 32.64 -66.02
CA ILE A 691 -13.45 31.82 -64.92
C ILE A 691 -12.52 31.89 -63.70
N ILE A 692 -11.21 31.74 -63.89
CA ILE A 692 -10.22 31.77 -62.81
C ILE A 692 -10.18 33.14 -62.12
N GLU A 693 -10.13 34.23 -62.89
CA GLU A 693 -10.09 35.59 -62.36
C GLU A 693 -11.35 35.92 -61.55
N THR A 694 -12.52 35.53 -62.07
CA THR A 694 -13.80 35.77 -61.42
C THR A 694 -13.96 34.93 -60.14
N LEU A 695 -13.41 33.71 -60.09
CA LEU A 695 -13.38 32.90 -58.87
C LEU A 695 -12.40 33.44 -57.82
N ASN A 696 -11.26 33.99 -58.25
CA ASN A 696 -10.29 34.61 -57.35
C ASN A 696 -10.81 35.91 -56.72
N GLN A 697 -11.66 36.66 -57.42
CA GLN A 697 -12.34 37.85 -56.90
C GLN A 697 -13.45 37.52 -55.90
N ASN A 698 -14.09 36.35 -56.03
CA ASN A 698 -15.25 35.92 -55.25
C ASN A 698 -14.95 34.83 -54.20
N LYS A 699 -13.71 34.74 -53.67
CA LYS A 699 -13.36 33.72 -52.67
C LYS A 699 -14.25 33.81 -51.42
N PRO A 700 -15.05 32.77 -51.10
CA PRO A 700 -15.85 32.77 -49.88
C PRO A 700 -14.94 32.72 -48.64
N SER A 701 -15.33 33.44 -47.57
CA SER A 701 -14.69 33.35 -46.25
C SER A 701 -14.81 31.92 -45.72
N SER A 702 -13.68 31.26 -45.47
CA SER A 702 -13.64 29.84 -45.06
C SER A 702 -14.39 29.59 -43.76
N SER A 703 -15.59 29.01 -43.83
CA SER A 703 -16.32 28.47 -42.69
C SER A 703 -16.38 26.94 -42.78
N THR A 704 -15.50 26.31 -41.99
CA THR A 704 -15.69 25.12 -41.16
C THR A 704 -16.30 23.81 -41.70
N VAL A 705 -15.56 22.72 -41.43
CA VAL A 705 -15.97 21.30 -41.28
C VAL A 705 -16.25 20.48 -42.54
N SER A 706 -15.31 20.40 -43.49
CA SER A 706 -15.25 19.26 -44.40
C SER A 706 -13.84 18.67 -44.45
N GLN A 707 -13.74 17.35 -44.37
CA GLN A 707 -12.49 16.63 -44.59
C GLN A 707 -12.02 16.91 -46.03
N PRO A 708 -10.78 17.36 -46.25
CA PRO A 708 -10.32 17.72 -47.59
C PRO A 708 -10.16 16.47 -48.49
N ILE A 709 -10.64 16.57 -49.73
CA ILE A 709 -10.61 15.52 -50.76
C ILE A 709 -9.63 15.90 -51.88
N PHE A 710 -9.63 17.16 -52.30
CA PHE A 710 -8.79 17.69 -53.38
C PHE A 710 -7.42 18.16 -52.90
N ARG A 711 -7.25 18.42 -51.60
CA ARG A 711 -5.97 18.86 -51.03
C ARG A 711 -4.79 17.97 -51.42
N ASP A 712 -4.99 16.65 -51.40
CA ASP A 712 -3.94 15.64 -51.63
C ASP A 712 -3.80 15.21 -53.09
N ILE A 713 -4.59 15.78 -54.00
CA ILE A 713 -4.53 15.52 -55.43
C ILE A 713 -3.52 16.49 -56.05
N THR A 714 -2.54 15.97 -56.79
CA THR A 714 -1.53 16.76 -57.49
C THR A 714 -1.88 16.86 -58.97
N VAL A 715 -1.69 18.05 -59.56
CA VAL A 715 -1.88 18.28 -61.00
C VAL A 715 -0.51 18.49 -61.65
N PRO A 716 -0.15 17.76 -62.71
CA PRO A 716 1.09 18.00 -63.44
C PRO A 716 1.03 19.37 -64.14
N SER A 717 1.94 20.29 -63.77
CA SER A 717 2.04 21.61 -64.39
C SER A 717 2.62 21.53 -65.80
N ASN A 718 1.86 21.96 -66.80
CA ASN A 718 2.37 22.14 -68.17
C ASN A 718 3.09 23.50 -68.30
N THR A 719 4.37 23.56 -67.95
CA THR A 719 5.29 24.58 -68.46
C THR A 719 6.20 23.98 -69.51
N MET A 720 5.93 24.23 -70.79
CA MET A 720 6.94 24.06 -71.84
C MET A 720 8.02 25.13 -71.65
N THR A 721 9.20 24.72 -71.20
CA THR A 721 10.45 25.43 -71.52
C THR A 721 11.52 24.40 -71.81
N ALA A 722 12.36 24.73 -72.79
CA ALA A 722 13.20 23.84 -73.55
C ALA A 722 14.30 23.12 -72.76
N MET A 723 14.77 22.03 -73.38
CA MET A 723 15.95 21.23 -73.08
C MET A 723 17.09 21.96 -72.35
N THR A 724 17.57 21.36 -71.27
CA THR A 724 18.99 21.00 -71.14
C THR A 724 19.14 19.81 -70.19
N SER A 725 19.70 18.74 -70.74
CA SER A 725 20.17 17.58 -70.00
C SER A 725 21.30 17.98 -69.05
N MET A 726 21.18 17.63 -67.77
CA MET A 726 22.33 17.17 -67.01
C MET A 726 21.92 15.97 -66.15
N ALA A 727 22.47 14.83 -66.56
CA ALA A 727 22.59 13.64 -65.76
C ALA A 727 23.47 13.90 -64.52
N VAL A 728 23.40 12.94 -63.58
CA VAL A 728 24.42 12.51 -62.58
C VAL A 728 23.81 12.46 -61.16
N PRO A 729 24.01 11.40 -60.36
CA PRO A 729 23.96 9.97 -60.66
C PRO A 729 23.16 9.17 -59.59
N LYS A 730 22.90 7.89 -59.89
CA LYS A 730 22.53 6.88 -58.90
C LYS A 730 23.58 6.80 -57.79
N LEU A 731 23.16 6.87 -56.53
CA LEU A 731 23.91 6.34 -55.40
C LEU A 731 23.15 5.13 -54.83
N LEU A 732 23.64 3.96 -55.23
CA LEU A 732 23.47 2.69 -54.53
C LEU A 732 24.53 2.64 -53.42
N LYS A 733 24.10 2.63 -52.16
CA LYS A 733 24.47 1.65 -51.13
C LYS A 733 23.82 1.99 -49.79
#